data_AF-A0A353D169-F1
#
_entry.id   AF-A0A353D169-F1
#
_cell.length_a   1.000
_cell.length_b   1.000
_cell.length_c   1.000
_cell.angle_alpha   90.00
_cell.angle_beta   90.00
_cell.angle_gamma   90.00
#
_symmetry.space_group_name_H-M   'P 1'
#
loop_
_entity.id
_entity.type
_entity.pdbx_description
1 polymer ?
#
loop_
_entity_poly.entity_id
_entity_poly.type
_entity_poly.pdbx_seq_one_letter_code
_entity_poly.pdbx_strand_id
1 'polypeptide(L)'
;MHRILYLVLIVYGAFSQVTQALLIRENLVVFYGNEVSLGAFFGSWLLWVAVGSVLAIPLRARLTNPIPWLRAILLLLPFILLLQIVITRFSRYFFDISATQFIPLGDLFLAVTLINLPSALTIGLAFPLACHALYATLHHDPVKDISSLYIFDAMGALAGGFAFTFILIEWAGVWNSWGIILIVMAVTGLLLGRLEPVKSGIGFRSRNIFAAATLLFALLYLFSPLQDYFSRYMEEARFATLQPGMTLLDSAETRYGHVAVAQLGQQTSIVNDGRIGASFPIPEEIQKQAAYYTAQANSPQRILLFGGLAGGLPAELLRYPVERVTVVEQDRLAFEKLRPYLMASIHETLRDPRLEIVFEDGRRFANRQPAVDYDLVLVVSHDPSSAHENRFFTTDFYTSLKDMMSNAGVICTEVSSASNYLGSTVRSYSGSLLATLNHAFDHVAIMPGDLHTYCASDQSGQVSEDPSLLEHRYLATPLDEHRFPAASFYSMLPQDRIAFVRHQLQHESAEINTDARPVTYYYNMLLWGKFSSSRFVEWLEKLRQMGALPYVIPLVVLVLLSLLRFSLQPAVTARFQRQSASLILVVLGMIAMAAQLTLLYSYQAHVGFVFSRIALLNSLFMAGLALGAGIIGQRLARLDRTAYALIAVMLVTTIFLDLLPLVYHALGNLALEHQEFVYLMLTLLIGLLTGAGFPLGVQLAQADTGNVMQSSGITAAADNLGGSAGGFLTGALLVPVLGVDMTCYTLALMAFLGMLPLLYTSTPLVNFGKLRLRGYQAFPYSTLSWLILWIVASVFLIKLMVPAEVREPTMKFDQTTLGEVSQSGQFDFNIKPVPHYLGFTNKQSDINPETVSLASMAVTRDIHGYGGPINLLVSIDHKGTLRGVNHVDSRETPSYIDDINSWLENLKGISLALRPLALDDIDGLSGATTTSRAVFATINQTASEASKMVFNRPLFTQASITIDWMQPRVFILLALLVLFFPVWKSGRDNWRLAYQGLVLIVLGFWFNTLVTEVDLANLSEGRIPTPYASLLHFLLISFTLVITLLLGQVYCGYLCPFGALQEFISRIGRYLYLRSYPDQELERRMRYVKFILLACVLSGYWMTGNMNWVTFNPMQHFFAFQLEGWMLLISAISLIGALFYYRFWCRYFCPFGAFLAIGNKIALLRRNGPQRDFHHCDLGVDNEYDIDCLHCNRCIDARDYGLRKRRSK
;
A
#
# COMPACT_ATOMS: atom_id res chain seq x y z
N MET A 1 0.34 -45.26 -17.16
CA MET A 1 -0.51 -44.24 -16.50
C MET A 1 0.33 -43.13 -15.88
N HIS A 2 1.18 -43.40 -14.89
CA HIS A 2 1.98 -42.38 -14.18
C HIS A 2 2.90 -41.51 -15.05
N ARG A 3 3.56 -42.08 -16.06
CA ARG A 3 4.42 -41.32 -16.99
C ARG A 3 3.67 -40.21 -17.74
N ILE A 4 2.41 -40.45 -18.10
CA ILE A 4 1.57 -39.44 -18.77
C ILE A 4 1.21 -38.31 -17.80
N LEU A 5 0.91 -38.65 -16.54
CA LEU A 5 0.57 -37.64 -15.52
C LEU A 5 1.79 -36.75 -15.17
N TYR A 6 2.98 -37.34 -15.06
CA TYR A 6 4.21 -36.55 -14.86
C TYR A 6 4.55 -35.67 -16.06
N LEU A 7 4.36 -36.16 -17.30
CA LEU A 7 4.52 -35.33 -18.50
C LEU A 7 3.56 -34.14 -18.52
N VAL A 8 2.29 -34.37 -18.16
CA VAL A 8 1.27 -33.32 -18.07
C VAL A 8 1.67 -32.25 -17.06
N LEU A 9 2.23 -32.65 -15.92
CA LEU A 9 2.73 -31.71 -14.90
C LEU A 9 3.91 -30.88 -15.39
N ILE A 10 4.86 -31.49 -16.09
CA ILE A 10 6.00 -30.77 -16.70
C ILE A 10 5.48 -29.76 -17.73
N VAL A 11 4.59 -30.17 -18.63
CA VAL A 11 4.00 -29.28 -19.64
C VAL A 11 3.23 -28.13 -19.00
N TYR A 12 2.52 -28.43 -17.92
CA TYR A 12 1.74 -27.48 -17.17
C TYR A 12 2.61 -26.43 -16.46
N GLY A 13 3.65 -26.85 -15.73
CA GLY A 13 4.63 -25.96 -15.13
C GLY A 13 5.34 -25.11 -16.18
N ALA A 14 5.68 -25.70 -17.34
CA ALA A 14 6.28 -24.97 -18.45
C ALA A 14 5.35 -23.87 -18.99
N PHE A 15 4.07 -24.17 -19.16
CA PHE A 15 3.09 -23.18 -19.57
C PHE A 15 2.89 -22.07 -18.54
N SER A 16 2.77 -22.42 -17.26
CA SER A 16 2.66 -21.45 -16.17
C SER A 16 3.79 -20.41 -16.26
N GLN A 17 5.04 -20.88 -16.44
CA GLN A 17 6.20 -19.99 -16.58
C GLN A 17 6.19 -19.17 -17.88
N VAL A 18 5.84 -19.76 -19.02
CA VAL A 18 5.77 -19.05 -20.31
C VAL A 18 4.67 -17.99 -20.29
N THR A 19 3.49 -18.31 -19.77
CA THR A 19 2.39 -17.36 -19.57
C THR A 19 2.81 -16.22 -18.65
N GLN A 20 3.44 -16.54 -17.52
CA GLN A 20 3.94 -15.54 -16.59
C GLN A 20 4.91 -14.58 -17.29
N ALA A 21 5.89 -15.10 -18.03
CA ALA A 21 6.88 -14.29 -18.73
C ALA A 21 6.28 -13.42 -19.84
N LEU A 22 5.34 -13.94 -20.63
CA LEU A 22 4.64 -13.18 -21.67
C LEU A 22 3.80 -12.04 -21.08
N LEU A 23 3.00 -12.32 -20.05
CA LEU A 23 2.15 -11.31 -19.44
C LEU A 23 2.97 -10.24 -18.70
N ILE A 24 4.09 -10.59 -18.05
CA ILE A 24 5.00 -9.60 -17.45
C ILE A 24 5.47 -8.61 -18.51
N ARG A 25 5.92 -9.09 -19.68
CA ARG A 25 6.43 -8.22 -20.75
C ARG A 25 5.37 -7.27 -21.29
N GLU A 26 4.17 -7.78 -21.58
CA GLU A 26 3.07 -6.93 -22.03
C GLU A 26 2.67 -5.90 -20.96
N ASN A 27 2.67 -6.29 -19.68
CA ASN A 27 2.42 -5.34 -18.58
C ASN A 27 3.52 -4.28 -18.47
N LEU A 28 4.79 -4.63 -18.63
CA LEU A 28 5.89 -3.65 -18.60
C LEU A 28 5.73 -2.62 -19.72
N VAL A 29 5.34 -3.01 -20.94
CA VAL A 29 5.13 -2.06 -22.04
C VAL A 29 3.91 -1.16 -21.79
N VAL A 30 2.83 -1.69 -21.24
CA VAL A 30 1.58 -0.92 -21.04
C VAL A 30 1.65 -0.02 -19.80
N PHE A 31 2.36 -0.44 -18.76
CA PHE A 31 2.49 0.25 -17.48
C PHE A 31 3.87 0.90 -17.27
N TYR A 32 4.60 1.19 -18.36
CA TYR A 32 5.84 1.98 -18.36
C TYR A 32 7.01 1.38 -17.55
N GLY A 33 7.19 0.07 -17.58
CA GLY A 33 8.49 -0.57 -17.35
C GLY A 33 9.11 -0.38 -15.97
N ASN A 34 8.30 -0.26 -14.90
CA ASN A 34 8.80 -0.05 -13.53
C ASN A 34 8.63 -1.29 -12.63
N GLU A 35 9.33 -1.30 -11.51
CA GLU A 35 9.41 -2.42 -10.59
C GLU A 35 8.20 -2.50 -9.64
N VAL A 36 7.45 -1.41 -9.48
CA VAL A 36 6.12 -1.44 -8.85
C VAL A 36 5.18 -2.35 -9.63
N SER A 37 5.21 -2.27 -10.96
CA SER A 37 4.43 -3.14 -11.84
C SER A 37 4.85 -4.61 -11.73
N LEU A 38 6.15 -4.90 -11.56
CA LEU A 38 6.65 -6.26 -11.28
C LEU A 38 6.14 -6.79 -9.93
N GLY A 39 6.22 -5.97 -8.88
CA GLY A 39 5.69 -6.30 -7.56
C GLY A 39 4.18 -6.57 -7.59
N ALA A 40 3.41 -5.71 -8.28
CA ALA A 40 1.98 -5.89 -8.49
C ALA A 40 1.67 -7.17 -9.28
N PHE A 41 2.47 -7.48 -10.30
CA PHE A 41 2.31 -8.68 -11.12
C PHE A 41 2.55 -9.96 -10.30
N PHE A 42 3.72 -10.11 -9.69
CA PHE A 42 4.03 -11.33 -8.92
C PHE A 42 3.12 -11.47 -7.69
N GLY A 43 2.84 -10.34 -7.01
CA GLY A 43 1.91 -10.29 -5.88
C GLY A 43 0.52 -10.81 -6.27
N SER A 44 -0.06 -10.30 -7.36
CA SER A 44 -1.40 -10.69 -7.81
C SER A 44 -1.44 -12.08 -8.43
N TRP A 45 -0.41 -12.48 -9.18
CA TRP A 45 -0.30 -13.82 -9.75
C TRP A 45 -0.38 -14.88 -8.65
N LEU A 46 0.46 -14.75 -7.62
CA LEU A 46 0.48 -15.69 -6.50
C LEU A 46 -0.78 -15.62 -5.63
N LEU A 47 -1.40 -14.44 -5.50
CA LEU A 47 -2.69 -14.28 -4.82
C LEU A 47 -3.74 -15.19 -5.44
N TRP A 48 -3.89 -15.15 -6.77
CA TRP A 48 -4.89 -15.93 -7.48
C TRP A 48 -4.55 -17.42 -7.52
N VAL A 49 -3.26 -17.80 -7.57
CA VAL A 49 -2.85 -19.20 -7.40
C VAL A 49 -3.25 -19.72 -6.02
N ALA A 50 -3.07 -18.93 -4.96
CA ALA A 50 -3.51 -19.30 -3.63
C ALA A 50 -5.03 -19.44 -3.51
N VAL A 51 -5.78 -18.46 -4.04
CA VAL A 51 -7.25 -18.50 -4.05
C VAL A 51 -7.74 -19.74 -4.82
N GLY A 52 -7.15 -20.02 -5.99
CA GLY A 52 -7.48 -21.22 -6.78
C GLY A 52 -7.23 -22.51 -6.01
N SER A 53 -6.12 -22.58 -5.26
CA SER A 53 -5.78 -23.75 -4.43
C SER A 53 -6.81 -23.99 -3.33
N VAL A 54 -7.34 -22.94 -2.70
CA VAL A 54 -8.39 -23.03 -1.68
C VAL A 54 -9.75 -23.38 -2.30
N LEU A 55 -10.09 -22.80 -3.46
CA LEU A 55 -11.35 -23.08 -4.16
C LEU A 55 -11.47 -24.53 -4.64
N ALA A 56 -10.36 -25.23 -4.82
CA ALA A 56 -10.36 -26.66 -5.13
C ALA A 56 -10.96 -27.51 -3.99
N ILE A 57 -10.82 -27.09 -2.72
CA ILE A 57 -11.23 -27.86 -1.53
C ILE A 57 -12.75 -28.16 -1.50
N PRO A 58 -13.67 -27.17 -1.61
CA PRO A 58 -15.10 -27.45 -1.62
C PRO A 58 -15.54 -28.26 -2.85
N LEU A 59 -14.82 -28.18 -3.97
CA LEU A 59 -15.12 -28.94 -5.18
C LEU A 59 -14.90 -30.45 -5.00
N ARG A 60 -14.14 -30.87 -3.98
CA ARG A 60 -13.90 -32.28 -3.62
C ARG A 60 -15.17 -33.13 -3.64
N ALA A 61 -16.26 -32.66 -3.02
CA ALA A 61 -17.49 -33.45 -2.87
C ALA A 61 -18.19 -33.74 -4.21
N ARG A 62 -17.91 -32.94 -5.25
CA ARG A 62 -18.50 -33.06 -6.59
C ARG A 62 -17.59 -33.80 -7.58
N LEU A 63 -16.33 -34.01 -7.24
CA LEU A 63 -15.29 -34.49 -8.16
C LEU A 63 -14.83 -35.91 -7.80
N THR A 64 -15.52 -36.92 -8.32
CA THR A 64 -15.13 -38.34 -8.14
C THR A 64 -13.93 -38.75 -8.99
N ASN A 65 -13.69 -38.08 -10.12
CA ASN A 65 -12.50 -38.28 -10.95
C ASN A 65 -11.91 -36.91 -11.37
N PRO A 66 -10.67 -36.56 -10.98
CA PRO A 66 -10.05 -35.27 -11.29
C PRO A 66 -9.53 -35.13 -12.73
N ILE A 67 -9.33 -36.23 -13.47
CA ILE A 67 -8.68 -36.22 -14.80
C ILE A 67 -9.47 -35.40 -15.85
N PRO A 68 -10.80 -35.53 -16.00
CA PRO A 68 -11.56 -34.74 -16.97
C PRO A 68 -11.48 -33.22 -16.75
N TRP A 69 -11.35 -32.81 -15.48
CA TRP A 69 -11.25 -31.40 -15.10
C TRP A 69 -9.86 -30.84 -15.37
N LEU A 70 -8.82 -31.58 -15.02
CA LEU A 70 -7.43 -31.25 -15.39
C LEU A 70 -7.30 -31.10 -16.91
N ARG A 71 -7.93 -32.01 -17.67
CA ARG A 71 -7.94 -31.96 -19.12
C ARG A 71 -8.66 -30.74 -19.68
N ALA A 72 -9.82 -30.38 -19.11
CA ALA A 72 -10.57 -29.20 -19.54
C ALA A 72 -9.78 -27.92 -19.26
N ILE A 73 -9.17 -27.80 -18.08
CA ILE A 73 -8.30 -26.67 -17.72
C ILE A 73 -7.16 -26.55 -18.74
N LEU A 74 -6.43 -27.65 -18.98
CA LEU A 74 -5.28 -27.67 -19.90
C LEU A 74 -5.63 -27.22 -21.32
N LEU A 75 -6.79 -27.62 -21.85
CA LEU A 75 -7.24 -27.24 -23.18
C LEU A 75 -7.75 -25.79 -23.27
N LEU A 76 -8.21 -25.20 -22.16
CA LEU A 76 -8.72 -23.82 -22.12
C LEU A 76 -7.60 -22.78 -21.90
N LEU A 77 -6.55 -23.15 -21.17
CA LEU A 77 -5.45 -22.25 -20.79
C LEU A 77 -4.83 -21.44 -21.94
N PRO A 78 -4.53 -22.01 -23.13
CA PRO A 78 -4.01 -21.23 -24.25
C PRO A 78 -4.95 -20.13 -24.74
N PHE A 79 -6.26 -20.37 -24.71
CA PHE A 79 -7.27 -19.38 -25.13
C PHE A 79 -7.45 -18.29 -24.08
N ILE A 80 -7.33 -18.65 -22.79
CA ILE A 80 -7.30 -17.68 -21.70
C ILE A 80 -6.08 -16.75 -21.85
N LEU A 81 -4.91 -17.31 -22.16
CA LEU A 81 -3.69 -16.53 -22.43
C LEU A 81 -3.89 -15.54 -23.59
N LEU A 82 -4.48 -15.98 -24.71
CA LEU A 82 -4.79 -15.10 -25.85
C LEU A 82 -5.64 -13.91 -25.40
N LEU A 83 -6.72 -14.18 -24.68
CA LEU A 83 -7.63 -13.15 -24.20
C LEU A 83 -6.92 -12.19 -23.23
N GLN A 84 -6.07 -12.70 -22.33
CA GLN A 84 -5.32 -11.86 -21.39
C GLN A 84 -4.30 -10.97 -22.09
N ILE A 85 -3.59 -11.44 -23.12
CA ILE A 85 -2.67 -10.61 -23.92
C ILE A 85 -3.45 -9.46 -24.56
N VAL A 86 -4.60 -9.76 -25.19
CA VAL A 86 -5.46 -8.73 -25.79
C VAL A 86 -5.95 -7.73 -24.74
N ILE A 87 -6.51 -8.19 -23.61
CA ILE A 87 -6.99 -7.32 -22.53
C ILE A 87 -5.85 -6.44 -22.00
N THR A 88 -4.64 -6.97 -21.84
CA THR A 88 -3.48 -6.22 -21.34
C THR A 88 -3.15 -5.07 -22.30
N ARG A 89 -3.04 -5.36 -23.61
CA ARG A 89 -2.73 -4.36 -24.64
C ARG A 89 -3.77 -3.23 -24.73
N PHE A 90 -5.04 -3.53 -24.46
CA PHE A 90 -6.14 -2.55 -24.48
C PHE A 90 -6.54 -2.05 -23.08
N SER A 91 -5.79 -2.36 -22.03
CA SER A 91 -6.19 -2.05 -20.65
C SER A 91 -6.38 -0.55 -20.42
N ARG A 92 -5.51 0.30 -20.98
CA ARG A 92 -5.62 1.77 -20.84
C ARG A 92 -6.95 2.33 -21.37
N TYR A 93 -7.52 1.72 -22.41
CA TYR A 93 -8.84 2.09 -22.91
C TYR A 93 -9.95 1.74 -21.91
N PHE A 94 -9.87 0.58 -21.25
CA PHE A 94 -10.89 0.15 -20.26
C PHE A 94 -10.85 0.96 -18.96
N PHE A 95 -9.68 1.47 -18.57
CA PHE A 95 -9.51 2.30 -17.38
C PHE A 95 -9.64 3.82 -17.68
N ASP A 96 -10.00 4.20 -18.91
CA ASP A 96 -10.12 5.60 -19.35
C ASP A 96 -8.83 6.42 -19.10
N ILE A 97 -7.67 5.78 -19.28
CA ILE A 97 -6.37 6.41 -19.07
C ILE A 97 -5.85 6.93 -20.40
N SER A 98 -5.75 8.25 -20.53
CA SER A 98 -5.20 8.88 -21.73
C SER A 98 -3.73 8.52 -21.94
N ALA A 99 -3.30 8.51 -23.20
CA ALA A 99 -1.98 8.07 -23.66
C ALA A 99 -0.79 8.77 -22.99
N THR A 100 -0.92 10.05 -22.66
CA THR A 100 0.14 10.86 -22.02
C THR A 100 0.02 10.93 -20.50
N GLN A 101 -1.04 10.39 -19.93
CA GLN A 101 -1.26 10.42 -18.48
C GLN A 101 -0.48 9.30 -17.78
N PHE A 102 0.10 9.67 -16.64
CA PHE A 102 0.65 8.73 -15.67
C PHE A 102 -0.47 7.91 -15.03
N ILE A 103 -0.34 6.59 -15.08
CA ILE A 103 -1.34 5.67 -14.53
C ILE A 103 -1.35 5.82 -13.00
N PRO A 104 -2.48 6.15 -12.35
CA PRO A 104 -2.53 6.17 -10.90
C PRO A 104 -2.12 4.81 -10.33
N LEU A 105 -1.24 4.80 -9.33
CA LEU A 105 -0.68 3.54 -8.79
C LEU A 105 -1.78 2.56 -8.34
N GLY A 106 -2.88 3.07 -7.78
CA GLY A 106 -4.04 2.25 -7.40
C GLY A 106 -4.70 1.53 -8.59
N ASP A 107 -4.85 2.22 -9.73
CA ASP A 107 -5.43 1.65 -10.94
C ASP A 107 -4.49 0.63 -11.58
N LEU A 108 -3.18 0.86 -11.52
CA LEU A 108 -2.17 -0.13 -11.93
C LEU A 108 -2.31 -1.42 -11.12
N PHE A 109 -2.36 -1.33 -9.78
CA PHE A 109 -2.52 -2.52 -8.93
C PHE A 109 -3.83 -3.26 -9.24
N LEU A 110 -4.92 -2.52 -9.43
CA LEU A 110 -6.23 -3.09 -9.76
C LEU A 110 -6.20 -3.79 -11.13
N ALA A 111 -5.70 -3.10 -12.16
CA ALA A 111 -5.62 -3.60 -13.53
C ALA A 111 -4.82 -4.90 -13.60
N VAL A 112 -3.59 -4.89 -13.07
CA VAL A 112 -2.71 -6.08 -13.07
C VAL A 112 -3.35 -7.23 -12.28
N THR A 113 -4.00 -6.92 -11.15
CA THR A 113 -4.70 -7.94 -10.35
C THR A 113 -5.85 -8.57 -11.12
N LEU A 114 -6.64 -7.80 -11.86
CA LEU A 114 -7.76 -8.33 -12.65
C LEU A 114 -7.27 -9.10 -13.88
N ILE A 115 -6.24 -8.61 -14.57
CA ILE A 115 -5.65 -9.24 -15.75
C ILE A 115 -5.12 -10.63 -15.40
N ASN A 116 -4.43 -10.78 -14.27
CA ASN A 116 -3.80 -12.04 -13.87
C ASN A 116 -4.81 -13.11 -13.40
N LEU A 117 -6.01 -12.72 -12.98
CA LEU A 117 -7.00 -13.61 -12.36
C LEU A 117 -7.29 -14.90 -13.16
N PRO A 118 -7.62 -14.88 -14.45
CA PRO A 118 -8.08 -16.09 -15.15
C PRO A 118 -7.04 -17.22 -15.19
N SER A 119 -5.81 -16.93 -15.64
CA SER A 119 -4.75 -17.93 -15.73
C SER A 119 -4.26 -18.35 -14.35
N ALA A 120 -3.96 -17.40 -13.45
CA ALA A 120 -3.42 -17.73 -12.14
C ALA A 120 -4.42 -18.52 -11.27
N LEU A 121 -5.71 -18.18 -11.32
CA LEU A 121 -6.76 -18.89 -10.58
C LEU A 121 -6.94 -20.33 -11.09
N THR A 122 -7.02 -20.50 -12.42
CA THR A 122 -7.11 -21.82 -13.02
C THR A 122 -5.85 -22.63 -12.78
N ILE A 123 -4.70 -21.95 -12.66
CA ILE A 123 -3.46 -22.59 -12.31
C ILE A 123 -3.50 -23.13 -10.85
N GLY A 124 -3.89 -22.27 -9.91
CA GLY A 124 -4.10 -22.66 -8.52
C GLY A 124 -5.09 -23.81 -8.33
N LEU A 125 -6.15 -23.86 -9.16
CA LEU A 125 -7.13 -24.95 -9.12
C LEU A 125 -6.55 -26.30 -9.55
N ALA A 126 -5.65 -26.33 -10.55
CA ALA A 126 -5.18 -27.59 -11.11
C ALA A 126 -4.20 -28.31 -10.19
N PHE A 127 -3.41 -27.60 -9.37
CA PHE A 127 -2.41 -28.22 -8.50
C PHE A 127 -3.02 -29.21 -7.46
N PRO A 128 -4.05 -28.84 -6.65
CA PRO A 128 -4.69 -29.80 -5.75
C PRO A 128 -5.43 -30.92 -6.47
N LEU A 129 -6.00 -30.64 -7.66
CA LEU A 129 -6.64 -31.66 -8.50
C LEU A 129 -5.62 -32.69 -9.01
N ALA A 130 -4.43 -32.24 -9.40
CA ALA A 130 -3.36 -33.11 -9.85
C ALA A 130 -2.79 -33.94 -8.70
N CYS A 131 -2.66 -33.37 -7.49
CA CYS A 131 -2.34 -34.13 -6.27
C CYS A 131 -3.36 -35.23 -6.00
N HIS A 132 -4.65 -34.91 -6.13
CA HIS A 132 -5.72 -35.89 -5.96
C HIS A 132 -5.67 -36.99 -7.04
N ALA A 133 -5.41 -36.62 -8.29
CA ALA A 133 -5.27 -37.56 -9.40
C ALA A 133 -4.09 -38.51 -9.17
N LEU A 134 -2.92 -37.99 -8.78
CA LEU A 134 -1.71 -38.75 -8.51
C LEU A 134 -1.94 -39.75 -7.38
N TYR A 135 -2.48 -39.29 -6.25
CA TYR A 135 -2.78 -40.14 -5.09
C TYR A 135 -3.80 -41.25 -5.41
N ALA A 136 -4.87 -40.92 -6.16
CA ALA A 136 -5.87 -41.89 -6.60
C ALA A 136 -5.31 -42.95 -7.55
N THR A 137 -4.17 -42.66 -8.20
CA THR A 137 -3.54 -43.54 -9.19
C THR A 137 -2.43 -44.39 -8.58
N LEU A 138 -1.61 -43.82 -7.68
CA LEU A 138 -0.40 -44.45 -7.11
C LEU A 138 -0.61 -45.13 -5.75
N HIS A 139 -1.60 -44.69 -4.94
CA HIS A 139 -1.81 -45.16 -3.57
C HIS A 139 -0.53 -45.17 -2.71
N HIS A 140 0.29 -44.12 -2.82
CA HIS A 140 1.57 -43.98 -2.10
C HIS A 140 1.45 -43.02 -0.89
N ASP A 141 2.58 -42.81 -0.21
CA ASP A 141 2.74 -41.82 0.86
C ASP A 141 2.34 -40.41 0.37
N PRO A 142 1.32 -39.78 0.97
CA PRO A 142 0.78 -38.51 0.52
C PRO A 142 1.78 -37.35 0.59
N VAL A 143 2.77 -37.39 1.49
CA VAL A 143 3.84 -36.37 1.56
C VAL A 143 4.75 -36.52 0.34
N LYS A 144 5.13 -37.76 0.01
CA LYS A 144 5.97 -38.07 -1.15
C LYS A 144 5.27 -37.69 -2.46
N ASP A 145 3.99 -38.01 -2.60
CA ASP A 145 3.22 -37.70 -3.81
C ASP A 145 3.06 -36.18 -4.04
N ILE A 146 2.69 -35.42 -3.01
CA ILE A 146 2.62 -33.94 -3.11
C ILE A 146 3.99 -33.34 -3.42
N SER A 147 5.04 -33.82 -2.73
CA SER A 147 6.39 -33.31 -2.93
C SER A 147 6.92 -33.65 -4.34
N SER A 148 6.66 -34.86 -4.84
CA SER A 148 7.00 -35.24 -6.21
C SER A 148 6.27 -34.39 -7.24
N LEU A 149 5.00 -34.06 -7.01
CA LEU A 149 4.23 -33.21 -7.91
C LEU A 149 4.80 -31.79 -7.97
N TYR A 150 5.17 -31.22 -6.82
CA TYR A 150 5.83 -29.92 -6.72
C TYR A 150 7.17 -29.90 -7.48
N ILE A 151 7.96 -30.97 -7.42
CA ILE A 151 9.22 -31.10 -8.18
C ILE A 151 8.98 -31.08 -9.69
N PHE A 152 8.02 -31.88 -10.19
CA PHE A 152 7.75 -31.95 -11.63
C PHE A 152 7.16 -30.65 -12.18
N ASP A 153 6.35 -29.95 -11.40
CA ASP A 153 5.85 -28.62 -11.72
C ASP A 153 7.02 -27.61 -11.84
N ALA A 154 7.91 -27.59 -10.85
CA ALA A 154 9.10 -26.73 -10.85
C ALA A 154 10.10 -27.07 -11.98
N MET A 155 10.28 -28.35 -12.31
CA MET A 155 11.06 -28.78 -13.48
C MET A 155 10.41 -28.35 -14.80
N GLY A 156 9.08 -28.42 -14.86
CA GLY A 156 8.30 -27.85 -15.96
C GLY A 156 8.55 -26.36 -16.12
N ALA A 157 8.44 -25.60 -15.04
CA ALA A 157 8.69 -24.16 -15.03
C ALA A 157 10.12 -23.83 -15.48
N LEU A 158 11.13 -24.58 -15.02
CA LEU A 158 12.52 -24.47 -15.50
C LEU A 158 12.62 -24.68 -17.02
N ALA A 159 12.03 -25.75 -17.55
CA ALA A 159 12.05 -26.05 -18.98
C ALA A 159 11.31 -24.97 -19.80
N GLY A 160 10.17 -24.50 -19.30
CA GLY A 160 9.37 -23.44 -19.91
C GLY A 160 10.09 -22.11 -19.96
N GLY A 161 10.73 -21.68 -18.87
CA GLY A 161 11.47 -20.42 -18.85
C GLY A 161 12.76 -20.46 -19.67
N PHE A 162 13.45 -21.61 -19.73
CA PHE A 162 14.58 -21.80 -20.65
C PHE A 162 14.12 -21.75 -22.12
N ALA A 163 13.09 -22.51 -22.48
CA ALA A 163 12.52 -22.50 -23.83
C ALA A 163 11.99 -21.12 -24.20
N PHE A 164 11.38 -20.40 -23.25
CA PHE A 164 10.91 -19.05 -23.48
C PHE A 164 12.06 -18.09 -23.82
N THR A 165 13.10 -18.09 -23.00
CA THR A 165 14.23 -17.16 -23.09
C THR A 165 15.02 -17.33 -24.38
N PHE A 166 15.34 -18.57 -24.76
CA PHE A 166 16.29 -18.84 -25.84
C PHE A 166 15.65 -19.30 -27.16
N ILE A 167 14.38 -19.70 -27.16
CA ILE A 167 13.73 -20.30 -28.33
C ILE A 167 12.49 -19.51 -28.73
N LEU A 168 11.52 -19.38 -27.82
CA LEU A 168 10.20 -18.86 -28.15
C LEU A 168 10.25 -17.37 -28.50
N ILE A 169 10.85 -16.51 -27.67
CA ILE A 169 10.87 -15.08 -27.97
C ILE A 169 11.78 -14.75 -29.15
N GLU A 170 13.03 -15.23 -29.14
CA GLU A 170 14.04 -14.81 -30.12
C GLU A 170 13.69 -15.31 -31.53
N TRP A 171 13.13 -16.52 -31.66
CA TRP A 171 12.93 -17.13 -32.98
C TRP A 171 11.46 -17.11 -33.43
N ALA A 172 10.50 -17.22 -32.49
CA ALA A 172 9.09 -17.33 -32.83
C ALA A 172 8.31 -16.01 -32.59
N GLY A 173 8.76 -15.15 -31.68
CA GLY A 173 7.99 -13.97 -31.25
C GLY A 173 6.72 -14.34 -30.47
N VAL A 174 5.96 -13.36 -29.97
CA VAL A 174 4.82 -13.57 -29.06
C VAL A 174 3.73 -14.44 -29.69
N TRP A 175 3.34 -14.14 -30.92
CA TRP A 175 2.19 -14.77 -31.58
C TRP A 175 2.46 -16.20 -32.07
N ASN A 176 3.64 -16.47 -32.62
CA ASN A 176 3.97 -17.85 -33.00
C ASN A 176 4.24 -18.71 -31.75
N SER A 177 4.76 -18.11 -30.67
CA SER A 177 4.88 -18.80 -29.38
C SER A 177 3.52 -19.29 -28.87
N TRP A 178 2.47 -18.47 -28.99
CA TRP A 178 1.11 -18.89 -28.68
C TRP A 178 0.64 -20.07 -29.56
N GLY A 179 0.94 -20.04 -30.86
CA GLY A 179 0.69 -21.17 -31.76
C GLY A 179 1.37 -22.48 -31.32
N ILE A 180 2.63 -22.42 -30.91
CA ILE A 180 3.39 -23.57 -30.39
C ILE A 180 2.76 -24.11 -29.10
N ILE A 181 2.36 -23.20 -28.20
CA ILE A 181 1.68 -23.56 -26.95
C ILE A 181 0.37 -24.31 -27.22
N LEU A 182 -0.42 -23.87 -28.21
CA LEU A 182 -1.65 -24.56 -28.62
C LEU A 182 -1.38 -26.00 -29.04
N ILE A 183 -0.32 -26.25 -29.82
CA ILE A 183 0.07 -27.60 -30.24
C ILE A 183 0.42 -28.45 -29.03
N VAL A 184 1.32 -27.97 -28.17
CA VAL A 184 1.78 -28.70 -26.98
C VAL A 184 0.61 -29.05 -26.05
N MET A 185 -0.31 -28.10 -25.84
CA MET A 185 -1.49 -28.30 -25.00
C MET A 185 -2.52 -29.23 -25.63
N ALA A 186 -2.78 -29.12 -26.93
CA ALA A 186 -3.69 -30.01 -27.63
C ALA A 186 -3.19 -31.47 -27.61
N VAL A 187 -1.89 -31.69 -27.90
CA VAL A 187 -1.27 -33.01 -27.85
C VAL A 187 -1.31 -33.59 -26.43
N THR A 188 -0.96 -32.78 -25.44
CA THR A 188 -0.99 -33.20 -24.02
C THR A 188 -2.41 -33.52 -23.56
N GLY A 189 -3.40 -32.73 -23.99
CA GLY A 189 -4.82 -32.99 -23.75
C GLY A 189 -5.33 -34.27 -24.41
N LEU A 190 -4.87 -34.61 -25.61
CA LEU A 190 -5.16 -35.88 -26.27
C LEU A 190 -4.52 -37.07 -25.54
N LEU A 191 -3.27 -36.92 -25.06
CA LEU A 191 -2.58 -37.94 -24.26
C LEU A 191 -3.28 -38.19 -22.92
N LEU A 192 -3.68 -37.12 -22.22
CA LEU A 192 -4.40 -37.22 -20.95
C LEU A 192 -5.78 -37.88 -21.13
N GLY A 193 -6.42 -37.68 -22.29
CA GLY A 193 -7.66 -38.37 -22.67
C GLY A 193 -7.53 -39.91 -22.67
N ARG A 194 -6.33 -40.47 -22.88
CA ARG A 194 -6.11 -41.93 -22.79
C ARG A 194 -6.24 -42.48 -21.37
N LEU A 195 -6.17 -41.62 -20.36
CA LEU A 195 -6.34 -41.99 -18.94
C LEU A 195 -7.78 -41.84 -18.45
N GLU A 196 -8.67 -41.21 -19.24
CA GLU A 196 -10.09 -41.13 -18.90
C GLU A 196 -10.78 -42.49 -19.16
N PRO A 197 -11.60 -43.00 -18.22
CA PRO A 197 -12.33 -44.25 -18.45
C PRO A 197 -13.34 -44.09 -19.59
N VAL A 198 -13.32 -44.99 -20.58
CA VAL A 198 -14.13 -44.96 -21.83
C VAL A 198 -15.65 -44.84 -21.60
N LYS A 199 -16.14 -45.11 -20.38
CA LYS A 199 -17.55 -44.92 -19.97
C LYS A 199 -17.97 -43.45 -19.76
N SER A 200 -17.13 -42.47 -20.09
CA SER A 200 -17.29 -41.04 -19.75
C SER A 200 -18.26 -40.20 -20.62
N GLY A 201 -19.08 -40.84 -21.46
CA GLY A 201 -20.23 -40.19 -22.13
C GLY A 201 -19.89 -39.11 -23.17
N ILE A 202 -20.84 -38.21 -23.44
CA ILE A 202 -20.76 -37.14 -24.47
C ILE A 202 -19.60 -36.16 -24.20
N GLY A 203 -19.28 -35.89 -22.93
CA GLY A 203 -18.22 -34.97 -22.54
C GLY A 203 -16.80 -35.40 -22.94
N PHE A 204 -16.55 -36.71 -23.07
CA PHE A 204 -15.25 -37.22 -23.53
C PHE A 204 -15.04 -36.98 -25.03
N ARG A 205 -16.07 -37.25 -25.84
CA ARG A 205 -16.02 -37.01 -27.29
C ARG A 205 -15.84 -35.53 -27.61
N SER A 206 -16.57 -34.64 -26.94
CA SER A 206 -16.42 -33.20 -27.15
C SER A 206 -15.01 -32.70 -26.81
N ARG A 207 -14.38 -33.16 -25.72
CA ARG A 207 -12.99 -32.80 -25.37
C ARG A 207 -11.96 -33.32 -26.37
N ASN A 208 -12.15 -34.53 -26.93
CA ASN A 208 -11.28 -35.05 -27.99
C ASN A 208 -11.40 -34.23 -29.28
N ILE A 209 -12.64 -33.93 -29.70
CA ILE A 209 -12.90 -33.12 -30.89
C ILE A 209 -12.32 -31.72 -30.70
N PHE A 210 -12.52 -31.12 -29.53
CA PHE A 210 -11.96 -29.81 -29.21
C PHE A 210 -10.43 -29.84 -29.30
N ALA A 211 -9.76 -30.80 -28.65
CA ALA A 211 -8.30 -30.92 -28.71
C ALA A 211 -7.78 -31.15 -30.15
N ALA A 212 -8.45 -31.98 -30.95
CA ALA A 212 -8.07 -32.21 -32.34
C ALA A 212 -8.30 -30.97 -33.22
N ALA A 213 -9.40 -30.25 -33.01
CA ALA A 213 -9.69 -29.00 -33.70
C ALA A 213 -8.68 -27.90 -33.32
N THR A 214 -8.32 -27.79 -32.04
CA THR A 214 -7.26 -26.89 -31.57
C THR A 214 -5.92 -27.21 -32.22
N LEU A 215 -5.55 -28.49 -32.31
CA LEU A 215 -4.32 -28.92 -32.97
C LEU A 215 -4.31 -28.54 -34.46
N LEU A 216 -5.41 -28.82 -35.17
CA LEU A 216 -5.56 -28.47 -36.59
C LEU A 216 -5.47 -26.96 -36.79
N PHE A 217 -6.19 -26.18 -35.97
CA PHE A 217 -6.15 -24.72 -36.01
C PHE A 217 -4.74 -24.19 -35.78
N ALA A 218 -4.02 -24.71 -34.77
CA ALA A 218 -2.67 -24.27 -34.45
C ALA A 218 -1.67 -24.56 -35.58
N LEU A 219 -1.78 -25.72 -36.24
CA LEU A 219 -0.97 -26.06 -37.40
C LEU A 219 -1.28 -25.15 -38.59
N LEU A 220 -2.57 -24.91 -38.88
CA LEU A 220 -2.97 -24.00 -39.95
C LEU A 220 -2.49 -22.56 -39.68
N TYR A 221 -2.54 -22.11 -38.42
CA TYR A 221 -2.08 -20.80 -38.01
C TYR A 221 -0.57 -20.61 -38.26
N LEU A 222 0.27 -21.50 -37.71
CA LEU A 222 1.74 -21.41 -37.76
C LEU A 222 2.34 -21.52 -39.17
N PHE A 223 1.66 -22.20 -40.10
CA PHE A 223 2.15 -22.38 -41.47
C PHE A 223 1.49 -21.42 -42.47
N SER A 224 0.67 -20.48 -42.00
CA SER A 224 -0.02 -19.51 -42.86
C SER A 224 0.62 -18.11 -42.80
N PRO A 225 0.51 -17.30 -43.87
CA PRO A 225 0.92 -15.89 -43.84
C PRO A 225 0.09 -15.01 -42.89
N LEU A 226 -0.99 -15.55 -42.31
CA LEU A 226 -1.88 -14.82 -41.40
C LEU A 226 -1.18 -14.41 -40.11
N GLN A 227 -0.14 -15.15 -39.70
CA GLN A 227 0.60 -14.86 -38.47
C GLN A 227 1.30 -13.48 -38.53
N ASP A 228 1.95 -13.16 -39.65
CA ASP A 228 2.69 -11.91 -39.82
C ASP A 228 1.75 -10.72 -39.92
N TYR A 229 0.63 -10.90 -40.63
CA TYR A 229 -0.44 -9.89 -40.71
C TYR A 229 -1.04 -9.61 -39.33
N PHE A 230 -1.40 -10.66 -38.59
CA PHE A 230 -1.99 -10.52 -37.26
C PHE A 230 -1.00 -9.87 -36.27
N SER A 231 0.28 -10.26 -36.34
CA SER A 231 1.32 -9.67 -35.50
C SER A 231 1.45 -8.16 -35.71
N ARG A 232 1.52 -7.70 -36.97
CA ARG A 232 1.62 -6.27 -37.30
C ARG A 232 0.38 -5.51 -36.88
N TYR A 233 -0.81 -6.03 -37.20
CA TYR A 233 -2.07 -5.39 -36.82
C TYR A 233 -2.19 -5.22 -35.30
N MET A 234 -1.86 -6.26 -34.53
CA MET A 234 -1.93 -6.19 -33.06
C MET A 234 -0.87 -5.25 -32.47
N GLU A 235 0.25 -5.03 -33.16
CA GLU A 235 1.28 -4.08 -32.74
C GLU A 235 0.85 -2.64 -33.02
N GLU A 236 0.37 -2.36 -34.23
CA GLU A 236 -0.20 -1.06 -34.59
C GLU A 236 -1.37 -0.68 -33.68
N ALA A 237 -2.27 -1.62 -33.40
CA ALA A 237 -3.40 -1.39 -32.51
C ALA A 237 -2.96 -1.09 -31.07
N ARG A 238 -1.97 -1.82 -30.54
CA ARG A 238 -1.36 -1.54 -29.23
C ARG A 238 -0.75 -0.14 -29.23
N PHE A 239 0.08 0.17 -30.23
CA PHE A 239 0.77 1.45 -30.34
C PHE A 239 -0.22 2.63 -30.41
N ALA A 240 -1.31 2.50 -31.17
CA ALA A 240 -2.34 3.53 -31.28
C ALA A 240 -3.02 3.86 -29.94
N THR A 241 -3.10 2.90 -29.01
CA THR A 241 -3.61 3.17 -27.64
C THR A 241 -2.58 3.90 -26.77
N LEU A 242 -1.29 3.67 -27.00
CA LEU A 242 -0.20 4.25 -26.23
C LEU A 242 0.18 5.65 -26.72
N GLN A 243 0.14 5.89 -28.02
CA GLN A 243 0.57 7.14 -28.68
C GLN A 243 -0.40 7.54 -29.82
N PRO A 244 -1.64 7.94 -29.49
CA PRO A 244 -2.66 8.29 -30.48
C PRO A 244 -2.21 9.50 -31.29
N GLY A 245 -2.36 9.41 -32.61
CA GLY A 245 -1.97 10.46 -33.56
C GLY A 245 -0.55 10.32 -34.10
N MET A 246 0.29 9.43 -33.56
CA MET A 246 1.58 9.08 -34.15
C MET A 246 1.45 7.86 -35.07
N THR A 247 2.18 7.85 -36.18
CA THR A 247 2.25 6.69 -37.07
C THR A 247 3.44 5.81 -36.69
N LEU A 248 3.18 4.54 -36.40
CA LEU A 248 4.22 3.54 -36.15
C LEU A 248 4.99 3.23 -37.45
N LEU A 249 6.31 3.37 -37.42
CA LEU A 249 7.19 3.10 -38.57
C LEU A 249 7.86 1.72 -38.48
N ASP A 250 8.45 1.40 -37.33
CA ASP A 250 9.05 0.08 -37.04
C ASP A 250 9.01 -0.17 -35.53
N SER A 251 9.16 -1.43 -35.13
CA SER A 251 9.25 -1.84 -33.72
C SER A 251 10.13 -3.07 -33.58
N ALA A 252 10.73 -3.22 -32.40
CA ALA A 252 11.52 -4.39 -32.04
C ALA A 252 11.46 -4.66 -30.53
N GLU A 253 11.38 -5.94 -30.19
CA GLU A 253 11.63 -6.42 -28.84
C GLU A 253 13.13 -6.67 -28.70
N THR A 254 13.79 -5.92 -27.81
CA THR A 254 15.23 -6.04 -27.57
C THR A 254 15.49 -6.71 -26.23
N ARG A 255 16.77 -6.88 -25.88
CA ARG A 255 17.14 -7.48 -24.58
C ARG A 255 16.86 -6.56 -23.39
N TYR A 256 16.60 -5.28 -23.64
CA TYR A 256 16.36 -4.23 -22.64
C TYR A 256 14.87 -3.91 -22.47
N GLY A 257 14.09 -3.97 -23.55
CA GLY A 257 12.65 -3.72 -23.52
C GLY A 257 12.08 -3.66 -24.93
N HIS A 258 10.89 -3.08 -25.06
CA HIS A 258 10.25 -2.85 -26.34
C HIS A 258 10.58 -1.45 -26.87
N VAL A 259 11.10 -1.37 -28.09
CA VAL A 259 11.43 -0.10 -28.76
C VAL A 259 10.58 0.05 -30.01
N ALA A 260 9.92 1.20 -30.16
CA ALA A 260 9.18 1.59 -31.35
C ALA A 260 9.72 2.91 -31.91
N VAL A 261 9.71 3.00 -33.24
CA VAL A 261 10.02 4.24 -33.98
C VAL A 261 8.71 4.76 -34.55
N ALA A 262 8.38 6.00 -34.20
CA ALA A 262 7.11 6.60 -34.59
C ALA A 262 7.30 8.01 -35.13
N GLN A 263 6.33 8.47 -35.91
CA GLN A 263 6.39 9.78 -36.56
C GLN A 263 5.14 10.60 -36.29
N LEU A 264 5.35 11.90 -36.04
CA LEU A 264 4.32 12.92 -35.97
C LEU A 264 4.72 14.08 -36.89
N GLY A 265 4.09 14.17 -38.05
CA GLY A 265 4.49 15.14 -39.08
C GLY A 265 5.91 14.89 -39.57
N GLN A 266 6.81 15.87 -39.37
CA GLN A 266 8.24 15.76 -39.74
C GLN A 266 9.13 15.28 -38.59
N GLN A 267 8.59 15.13 -37.39
CA GLN A 267 9.34 14.73 -36.20
C GLN A 267 9.26 13.21 -36.02
N THR A 268 10.42 12.56 -35.89
CA THR A 268 10.55 11.14 -35.56
C THR A 268 10.83 11.03 -34.06
N SER A 269 10.19 10.07 -33.40
CA SER A 269 10.35 9.80 -31.98
C SER A 269 10.67 8.34 -31.71
N ILE A 270 11.52 8.11 -30.72
CA ILE A 270 11.81 6.79 -30.16
C ILE A 270 10.88 6.60 -28.96
N VAL A 271 10.16 5.50 -28.95
CA VAL A 271 9.22 5.14 -27.89
C VAL A 271 9.72 3.86 -27.21
N ASN A 272 10.18 3.99 -25.97
CA ASN A 272 10.68 2.89 -25.13
C ASN A 272 9.58 2.48 -24.15
N ASP A 273 9.18 1.21 -24.16
CA ASP A 273 8.15 0.64 -23.28
C ASP A 273 6.89 1.52 -23.17
N GLY A 274 6.44 2.05 -24.32
CA GLY A 274 5.24 2.88 -24.44
C GLY A 274 5.43 4.37 -24.11
N ARG A 275 6.60 4.81 -23.64
CA ARG A 275 6.93 6.22 -23.36
C ARG A 275 7.82 6.81 -24.44
N ILE A 276 7.57 8.06 -24.82
CA ILE A 276 8.47 8.81 -25.68
C ILE A 276 9.78 9.02 -24.90
N GLY A 277 10.88 8.46 -25.41
CA GLY A 277 12.20 8.63 -24.84
C GLY A 277 12.93 9.83 -25.44
N ALA A 278 12.89 9.97 -26.77
CA ALA A 278 13.49 11.10 -27.47
C ALA A 278 12.74 11.43 -28.76
N SER A 279 12.79 12.70 -29.17
CA SER A 279 12.17 13.18 -30.41
C SER A 279 13.16 14.06 -31.18
N PHE A 280 13.21 13.93 -32.50
CA PHE A 280 14.12 14.66 -33.38
C PHE A 280 13.47 14.90 -34.77
N PRO A 281 13.84 15.96 -35.51
CA PRO A 281 14.82 17.01 -35.20
C PRO A 281 14.38 17.98 -34.08
N ILE A 282 15.34 18.40 -33.24
CA ILE A 282 15.21 19.49 -32.24
C ILE A 282 16.45 20.40 -32.25
N PRO A 283 16.76 21.06 -33.39
CA PRO A 283 18.07 21.66 -33.64
C PRO A 283 18.45 22.77 -32.65
N GLU A 284 17.49 23.59 -32.21
CA GLU A 284 17.73 24.69 -31.28
C GLU A 284 18.17 24.17 -29.89
N GLU A 285 17.52 23.13 -29.37
CA GLU A 285 17.88 22.54 -28.07
C GLU A 285 19.24 21.84 -28.13
N ILE A 286 19.55 21.16 -29.23
CA ILE A 286 20.85 20.50 -29.44
C ILE A 286 22.00 21.53 -29.53
N GLN A 287 21.79 22.62 -30.25
CA GLN A 287 22.78 23.71 -30.34
C GLN A 287 23.04 24.35 -28.98
N LYS A 288 21.97 24.60 -28.22
CA LYS A 288 22.03 25.10 -26.84
C LYS A 288 22.79 24.14 -25.92
N GLN A 289 22.48 22.85 -25.95
CA GLN A 289 23.15 21.82 -25.16
C GLN A 289 24.65 21.74 -25.50
N ALA A 290 25.00 21.64 -26.79
CA ALA A 290 26.39 21.57 -27.22
C ALA A 290 27.19 22.80 -26.79
N ALA A 291 26.64 24.01 -26.93
CA ALA A 291 27.28 25.25 -26.52
C ALA A 291 27.50 25.32 -25.00
N TYR A 292 26.49 24.94 -24.21
CA TYR A 292 26.59 24.93 -22.75
C TYR A 292 27.63 23.93 -22.25
N TYR A 293 27.59 22.68 -22.73
CA TYR A 293 28.49 21.63 -22.27
C TYR A 293 29.96 21.90 -22.63
N THR A 294 30.22 22.36 -23.84
CA THR A 294 31.59 22.68 -24.30
C THR A 294 32.14 23.94 -23.62
N ALA A 295 31.29 24.91 -23.29
CA ALA A 295 31.69 26.08 -22.51
C ALA A 295 32.01 25.73 -21.04
N GLN A 296 31.29 24.77 -20.45
CA GLN A 296 31.59 24.29 -19.09
C GLN A 296 32.95 23.58 -19.03
N ALA A 297 33.24 22.68 -19.98
CA ALA A 297 34.52 21.98 -20.06
C ALA A 297 35.66 22.80 -20.69
N ASN A 298 35.40 24.05 -21.08
CA ASN A 298 36.36 24.97 -21.68
C ASN A 298 37.12 24.38 -22.88
N SER A 299 36.41 24.14 -24.00
CA SER A 299 36.96 23.54 -25.24
C SER A 299 37.53 22.12 -25.05
N PRO A 300 36.68 21.14 -24.67
CA PRO A 300 37.11 19.76 -24.48
C PRO A 300 37.60 19.11 -25.78
N GLN A 301 38.64 18.28 -25.71
CA GLN A 301 39.17 17.55 -26.87
C GLN A 301 38.59 16.14 -26.97
N ARG A 302 38.42 15.46 -25.83
CA ARG A 302 37.90 14.10 -25.73
C ARG A 302 36.57 14.09 -24.99
N ILE A 303 35.50 13.73 -25.69
CA ILE A 303 34.13 13.73 -25.15
C ILE A 303 33.61 12.30 -25.06
N LEU A 304 33.02 11.96 -23.92
CA LEU A 304 32.26 10.72 -23.70
C LEU A 304 30.77 11.05 -23.54
N LEU A 305 29.91 10.42 -24.33
CA LEU A 305 28.46 10.58 -24.25
C LEU A 305 27.78 9.22 -24.01
N PHE A 306 26.92 9.14 -23.00
CA PHE A 306 26.07 7.99 -22.77
C PHE A 306 24.70 8.20 -23.42
N GLY A 307 24.42 7.47 -24.51
CA GLY A 307 23.20 7.59 -25.31
C GLY A 307 23.21 8.81 -26.25
N GLY A 308 22.03 9.32 -26.60
CA GLY A 308 21.87 10.60 -27.31
C GLY A 308 22.27 10.61 -28.80
N LEU A 309 22.67 9.46 -29.36
CA LEU A 309 23.14 9.37 -30.76
C LEU A 309 22.07 9.81 -31.76
N ALA A 310 20.83 9.40 -31.52
CA ALA A 310 19.69 9.72 -32.36
C ALA A 310 19.23 11.18 -32.27
N GLY A 311 19.47 11.84 -31.13
CA GLY A 311 19.06 13.22 -30.89
C GLY A 311 19.84 14.25 -31.72
N GLY A 312 21.00 13.86 -32.26
CA GLY A 312 21.85 14.71 -33.08
C GLY A 312 22.91 15.49 -32.29
N LEU A 313 23.02 15.30 -30.97
CA LEU A 313 24.04 15.94 -30.14
C LEU A 313 25.48 15.64 -30.60
N PRO A 314 25.86 14.38 -30.95
CA PRO A 314 27.19 14.11 -31.48
C PRO A 314 27.50 14.87 -32.77
N ALA A 315 26.51 15.06 -33.64
CA ALA A 315 26.68 15.79 -34.90
C ALA A 315 27.03 17.26 -34.65
N GLU A 316 26.41 17.87 -33.64
CA GLU A 316 26.72 19.25 -33.25
C GLU A 316 28.06 19.35 -32.51
N LEU A 317 28.38 18.39 -31.62
CA LEU A 317 29.66 18.34 -30.91
C LEU A 317 30.87 18.19 -31.83
N LEU A 318 30.75 17.47 -32.95
CA LEU A 318 31.83 17.32 -33.93
C LEU A 318 32.19 18.61 -34.70
N ARG A 319 31.35 19.65 -34.60
CA ARG A 319 31.66 20.99 -35.13
C ARG A 319 32.69 21.72 -34.28
N TYR A 320 32.82 21.33 -33.01
CA TYR A 320 33.82 21.86 -32.09
C TYR A 320 35.20 21.24 -32.39
N PRO A 321 36.30 21.87 -31.95
CA PRO A 321 37.67 21.38 -32.18
C PRO A 321 37.99 20.16 -31.30
N VAL A 322 37.19 19.10 -31.42
CA VAL A 322 37.32 17.82 -30.71
C VAL A 322 38.23 16.87 -31.48
N GLU A 323 39.05 16.11 -30.75
CA GLU A 323 39.85 15.02 -31.29
C GLU A 323 39.03 13.73 -31.41
N ARG A 324 38.15 13.48 -30.42
CA ARG A 324 37.34 12.27 -30.36
C ARG A 324 36.02 12.49 -29.61
N VAL A 325 34.94 11.97 -30.16
CA VAL A 325 33.64 11.83 -29.50
C VAL A 325 33.31 10.34 -29.41
N THR A 326 33.40 9.78 -28.20
CA THR A 326 32.99 8.40 -27.93
C THR A 326 31.53 8.39 -27.47
N VAL A 327 30.66 7.71 -28.19
CA VAL A 327 29.26 7.53 -27.83
C VAL A 327 29.05 6.08 -27.40
N VAL A 328 28.64 5.88 -26.16
CA VAL A 328 28.30 4.58 -25.60
C VAL A 328 26.79 4.39 -25.77
N GLU A 329 26.43 3.52 -26.71
CA GLU A 329 25.03 3.13 -26.95
C GLU A 329 24.79 1.71 -26.47
N GLN A 330 23.75 1.54 -25.67
CA GLN A 330 23.53 0.27 -24.97
C GLN A 330 22.88 -0.79 -25.89
N ASP A 331 22.01 -0.36 -26.81
CA ASP A 331 21.19 -1.24 -27.64
C ASP A 331 21.50 -1.13 -29.13
N ARG A 332 22.33 -2.06 -29.60
CA ARG A 332 22.65 -2.18 -31.02
C ARG A 332 21.44 -2.52 -31.89
N LEU A 333 20.53 -3.36 -31.40
CA LEU A 333 19.38 -3.80 -32.20
C LEU A 333 18.40 -2.63 -32.39
N ALA A 334 18.15 -1.87 -31.33
CA ALA A 334 17.34 -0.64 -31.41
C ALA A 334 17.97 0.39 -32.35
N PHE A 335 19.30 0.59 -32.28
CA PHE A 335 19.99 1.52 -33.16
C PHE A 335 19.88 1.13 -34.64
N GLU A 336 20.11 -0.14 -35.01
CA GLU A 336 20.01 -0.57 -36.41
C GLU A 336 18.56 -0.45 -36.95
N LYS A 337 17.56 -0.62 -36.07
CA LYS A 337 16.15 -0.39 -36.39
C LYS A 337 15.82 1.09 -36.61
N LEU A 338 16.45 1.96 -35.83
CA LEU A 338 16.27 3.41 -35.94
C LEU A 338 17.02 4.01 -37.13
N ARG A 339 18.16 3.44 -37.49
CA ARG A 339 19.10 3.95 -38.48
C ARG A 339 18.47 4.46 -39.78
N PRO A 340 17.52 3.74 -40.43
CA PRO A 340 16.89 4.20 -41.68
C PRO A 340 16.10 5.51 -41.53
N TYR A 341 15.70 5.86 -40.32
CA TYR A 341 14.86 7.01 -39.99
C TYR A 341 15.65 8.19 -39.41
N LEU A 342 16.98 8.06 -39.28
CA LEU A 342 17.84 9.14 -38.80
C LEU A 342 17.96 10.26 -39.84
N MET A 343 18.23 11.47 -39.35
CA MET A 343 18.47 12.64 -40.20
C MET A 343 19.69 12.46 -41.10
N ALA A 344 19.74 13.19 -42.22
CA ALA A 344 20.89 13.17 -43.14
C ALA A 344 22.19 13.61 -42.45
N SER A 345 22.13 14.64 -41.59
CA SER A 345 23.29 15.12 -40.81
C SER A 345 23.87 14.05 -39.88
N ILE A 346 23.01 13.21 -39.28
CA ILE A 346 23.46 12.09 -38.44
C ILE A 346 24.08 10.99 -39.31
N HIS A 347 23.50 10.69 -40.48
CA HIS A 347 24.10 9.73 -41.42
C HIS A 347 25.51 10.12 -41.88
N GLU A 348 25.75 11.42 -42.08
CA GLU A 348 27.09 11.95 -42.37
C GLU A 348 28.01 11.82 -41.15
N THR A 349 27.51 12.16 -39.97
CA THR A 349 28.22 12.04 -38.69
C THR A 349 28.70 10.61 -38.41
N LEU A 350 27.90 9.59 -38.76
CA LEU A 350 28.29 8.17 -38.62
C LEU A 350 29.52 7.77 -39.44
N ARG A 351 29.97 8.62 -40.39
CA ARG A 351 31.16 8.40 -41.21
C ARG A 351 32.36 9.24 -40.78
N ASP A 352 32.20 10.14 -39.80
CA ASP A 352 33.29 10.98 -39.30
C ASP A 352 34.29 10.10 -38.51
N PRO A 353 35.59 10.11 -38.85
CA PRO A 353 36.59 9.28 -38.16
C PRO A 353 36.81 9.67 -36.69
N ARG A 354 36.34 10.85 -36.26
CA ARG A 354 36.42 11.31 -34.87
C ARG A 354 35.30 10.74 -34.00
N LEU A 355 34.25 10.18 -34.60
CA LEU A 355 33.15 9.52 -33.88
C LEU A 355 33.47 8.04 -33.65
N GLU A 356 33.46 7.62 -32.38
CA GLU A 356 33.56 6.22 -31.99
C GLU A 356 32.24 5.79 -31.35
N ILE A 357 31.60 4.75 -31.88
CA ILE A 357 30.37 4.20 -31.31
C ILE A 357 30.70 2.88 -30.64
N VAL A 358 30.48 2.82 -29.32
CA VAL A 358 30.69 1.63 -28.51
C VAL A 358 29.34 1.04 -28.14
N PHE A 359 29.03 -0.15 -28.67
CA PHE A 359 27.80 -0.86 -28.35
C PHE A 359 27.95 -1.68 -27.07
N GLU A 360 27.76 -1.04 -25.93
CA GLU A 360 27.91 -1.65 -24.62
C GLU A 360 27.07 -0.93 -23.54
N ASP A 361 26.82 -1.63 -22.44
CA ASP A 361 26.22 -1.06 -21.25
C ASP A 361 27.10 0.04 -20.64
N GLY A 362 26.54 1.23 -20.37
CA GLY A 362 27.31 2.41 -19.93
C GLY A 362 28.04 2.23 -18.60
N ARG A 363 27.41 1.56 -17.63
CA ARG A 363 28.04 1.24 -16.32
C ARG A 363 29.19 0.26 -16.50
N ARG A 364 29.02 -0.73 -17.38
CA ARG A 364 30.08 -1.68 -17.76
C ARG A 364 31.25 -0.99 -18.43
N PHE A 365 30.99 -0.02 -19.31
CA PHE A 365 32.03 0.79 -19.94
C PHE A 365 32.84 1.57 -18.90
N ALA A 366 32.16 2.24 -17.96
CA ALA A 366 32.82 2.98 -16.88
C ALA A 366 33.68 2.07 -15.98
N ASN A 367 33.14 0.91 -15.57
CA ASN A 367 33.85 -0.01 -14.67
C ASN A 367 35.06 -0.71 -15.30
N ARG A 368 35.21 -0.69 -16.63
CA ARG A 368 36.41 -1.23 -17.29
C ARG A 368 37.64 -0.34 -17.16
N GLN A 369 37.45 0.94 -16.79
CA GLN A 369 38.51 1.94 -16.70
C GLN A 369 39.41 1.95 -17.96
N PRO A 370 38.87 2.35 -19.13
CA PRO A 370 39.68 2.46 -20.34
C PRO A 370 40.85 3.44 -20.12
N ALA A 371 42.00 3.18 -20.75
CA ALA A 371 43.20 4.01 -20.64
C ALA A 371 43.10 5.34 -21.42
N VAL A 372 41.94 6.00 -21.36
CA VAL A 372 41.63 7.25 -22.06
C VAL A 372 41.02 8.21 -21.05
N ASP A 373 41.70 9.34 -20.82
CA ASP A 373 41.17 10.42 -20.00
C ASP A 373 40.20 11.26 -20.83
N TYR A 374 38.95 11.37 -20.39
CA TYR A 374 37.94 12.21 -21.03
C TYR A 374 37.86 13.60 -20.37
N ASP A 375 37.74 14.65 -21.19
CA ASP A 375 37.65 16.04 -20.71
C ASP A 375 36.20 16.46 -20.44
N LEU A 376 35.24 15.85 -21.13
CA LEU A 376 33.82 16.07 -20.94
C LEU A 376 33.06 14.74 -20.97
N VAL A 377 32.28 14.46 -19.93
CA VAL A 377 31.44 13.27 -19.81
C VAL A 377 29.97 13.70 -19.72
N LEU A 378 29.11 13.17 -20.58
CA LEU A 378 27.71 13.57 -20.68
C LEU A 378 26.77 12.39 -20.39
N VAL A 379 25.93 12.56 -19.36
CA VAL A 379 24.89 11.61 -18.93
C VAL A 379 23.53 12.33 -18.97
N VAL A 380 23.06 12.64 -20.17
CA VAL A 380 21.97 13.62 -20.42
C VAL A 380 20.69 13.01 -20.99
N SER A 381 20.68 11.71 -21.33
CA SER A 381 19.51 11.03 -21.89
C SER A 381 18.76 10.13 -20.89
N HIS A 382 18.95 10.36 -19.58
CA HIS A 382 18.40 9.51 -18.52
C HIS A 382 17.67 10.35 -17.47
N ASP A 383 16.64 9.78 -16.85
CA ASP A 383 16.02 10.27 -15.61
C ASP A 383 15.96 9.05 -14.68
N PRO A 384 16.23 9.13 -13.37
CA PRO A 384 16.19 7.96 -12.47
C PRO A 384 14.75 7.49 -12.17
N SER A 385 14.02 7.06 -13.21
CA SER A 385 12.61 6.67 -13.15
C SER A 385 12.39 5.17 -12.91
N SER A 386 13.45 4.37 -13.08
CA SER A 386 13.53 2.94 -12.78
C SER A 386 14.84 2.63 -12.07
N ALA A 387 14.95 1.45 -11.44
CA ALA A 387 16.22 0.97 -10.87
C ALA A 387 17.31 0.80 -11.94
N HIS A 388 16.91 0.49 -13.19
CA HIS A 388 17.83 0.41 -14.32
C HIS A 388 18.47 1.77 -14.64
N GLU A 389 17.69 2.84 -14.71
CA GLU A 389 18.18 4.19 -15.01
C GLU A 389 18.86 4.83 -13.78
N ASN A 390 18.36 4.54 -12.58
CA ASN A 390 18.87 5.12 -11.33
C ASN A 390 20.36 4.89 -11.10
N ARG A 391 20.90 3.77 -11.58
CA ARG A 391 22.33 3.43 -11.42
C ARG A 391 23.29 4.39 -12.15
N PHE A 392 22.78 5.25 -13.04
CA PHE A 392 23.57 6.33 -13.66
C PHE A 392 23.59 7.62 -12.83
N PHE A 393 22.92 7.61 -11.66
CA PHE A 393 22.79 8.74 -10.75
C PHE A 393 23.27 8.42 -9.34
N THR A 394 24.04 7.33 -9.16
CA THR A 394 24.58 6.90 -7.87
C THR A 394 25.99 7.41 -7.65
N THR A 395 26.36 7.58 -6.38
CA THR A 395 27.74 7.91 -5.97
C THR A 395 28.72 6.91 -6.58
N ASP A 396 28.38 5.63 -6.52
CA ASP A 396 29.16 4.52 -7.06
C ASP A 396 29.45 4.69 -8.57
N PHE A 397 28.56 5.33 -9.33
CA PHE A 397 28.76 5.61 -10.75
C PHE A 397 29.63 6.82 -11.00
N TYR A 398 29.38 7.91 -10.28
CA TYR A 398 30.19 9.10 -10.40
C TYR A 398 31.64 8.86 -9.99
N THR A 399 31.89 8.05 -8.96
CA THR A 399 33.25 7.64 -8.59
C THR A 399 33.91 6.79 -9.68
N SER A 400 33.21 5.82 -10.29
CA SER A 400 33.78 5.06 -11.42
C SER A 400 34.10 5.95 -12.63
N LEU A 401 33.30 6.98 -12.89
CA LEU A 401 33.56 7.93 -13.99
C LEU A 401 34.74 8.84 -13.68
N LYS A 402 34.96 9.19 -12.42
CA LYS A 402 36.08 10.03 -12.00
C LYS A 402 37.44 9.44 -12.39
N ASP A 403 37.57 8.11 -12.30
CA ASP A 403 38.80 7.39 -12.64
C ASP A 403 39.16 7.41 -14.15
N MET A 404 38.20 7.76 -15.02
CA MET A 404 38.39 7.85 -16.48
C MET A 404 38.36 9.29 -17.00
N MET A 405 38.33 10.28 -16.09
CA MET A 405 38.30 11.69 -16.43
C MET A 405 39.70 12.30 -16.31
N SER A 406 39.98 13.32 -17.11
CA SER A 406 41.18 14.15 -16.90
C SER A 406 41.04 14.94 -15.59
N ASN A 407 42.15 15.44 -15.03
CA ASN A 407 42.11 16.25 -13.80
C ASN A 407 41.22 17.50 -13.94
N ALA A 408 41.06 18.01 -15.15
CA ALA A 408 40.20 19.15 -15.51
C ALA A 408 38.84 18.70 -16.07
N GLY A 409 38.53 17.41 -16.00
CA GLY A 409 37.35 16.82 -16.61
C GLY A 409 36.07 17.36 -15.99
N VAL A 410 35.04 17.49 -16.82
CA VAL A 410 33.70 17.90 -16.40
C VAL A 410 32.70 16.78 -16.69
N ILE A 411 31.86 16.45 -15.72
CA ILE A 411 30.67 15.62 -15.95
C ILE A 411 29.45 16.53 -16.00
N CYS A 412 28.52 16.30 -16.94
CA CYS A 412 27.22 16.94 -16.94
C CYS A 412 26.08 15.91 -17.00
N THR A 413 25.03 16.13 -16.21
CA THR A 413 23.84 15.26 -16.13
C THR A 413 22.57 16.08 -15.93
N GLU A 414 21.42 15.52 -16.28
CA GLU A 414 20.12 16.20 -16.26
C GLU A 414 19.07 15.39 -15.46
N VAL A 415 18.15 16.08 -14.79
CA VAL A 415 16.95 15.46 -14.18
C VAL A 415 15.73 16.35 -14.27
N SER A 416 14.55 15.72 -14.31
CA SER A 416 13.25 16.39 -14.29
C SER A 416 13.06 17.25 -13.03
N SER A 417 12.68 18.51 -13.19
CA SER A 417 12.56 19.48 -12.10
C SER A 417 11.61 20.64 -12.45
N ALA A 418 11.71 21.76 -11.71
CA ALA A 418 10.98 22.99 -11.97
C ALA A 418 11.84 24.22 -11.62
N SER A 419 11.79 25.24 -12.47
CA SER A 419 12.67 26.40 -12.40
C SER A 419 12.17 27.57 -11.55
N ASN A 420 10.88 27.57 -11.16
CA ASN A 420 10.21 28.69 -10.49
C ASN A 420 9.43 28.30 -9.23
N TYR A 421 9.17 27.00 -9.02
CA TYR A 421 8.53 26.48 -7.81
C TYR A 421 8.98 25.04 -7.56
N LEU A 422 9.65 24.83 -6.42
CA LEU A 422 10.09 23.50 -6.01
C LEU A 422 9.20 23.03 -4.84
N GLY A 423 8.22 22.16 -5.14
CA GLY A 423 7.46 21.45 -4.10
C GLY A 423 8.37 20.53 -3.28
N SER A 424 7.94 20.06 -2.10
CA SER A 424 8.75 19.22 -1.21
C SER A 424 9.38 18.02 -1.92
N THR A 425 8.60 17.26 -2.70
CA THR A 425 9.11 16.08 -3.42
C THR A 425 10.14 16.42 -4.49
N VAL A 426 9.95 17.53 -5.23
CA VAL A 426 10.91 17.97 -6.25
C VAL A 426 12.20 18.46 -5.59
N ARG A 427 12.09 19.16 -4.45
CA ARG A 427 13.26 19.55 -3.63
C ARG A 427 14.03 18.34 -3.13
N SER A 428 13.37 17.32 -2.57
CA SER A 428 14.06 16.11 -2.12
C SER A 428 14.69 15.34 -3.28
N TYR A 429 14.01 15.24 -4.43
CA TYR A 429 14.51 14.57 -5.64
C TYR A 429 15.76 15.25 -6.22
N SER A 430 15.62 16.52 -6.60
CA SER A 430 16.68 17.34 -7.19
C SER A 430 17.81 17.62 -6.20
N GLY A 431 17.48 17.74 -4.91
CA GLY A 431 18.43 17.90 -3.81
C GLY A 431 19.25 16.64 -3.55
N SER A 432 18.65 15.45 -3.66
CA SER A 432 19.37 14.16 -3.54
C SER A 432 20.42 14.01 -4.62
N LEU A 433 20.13 14.40 -5.86
CA LEU A 433 21.13 14.42 -6.93
C LEU A 433 22.28 15.41 -6.64
N LEU A 434 21.94 16.64 -6.22
CA LEU A 434 22.95 17.64 -5.87
C LEU A 434 23.85 17.15 -4.72
N ALA A 435 23.28 16.53 -3.69
CA ALA A 435 24.04 15.95 -2.57
C ALA A 435 24.93 14.79 -3.03
N THR A 436 24.45 13.97 -3.96
CA THR A 436 25.20 12.84 -4.55
C THR A 436 26.39 13.34 -5.38
N LEU A 437 26.20 14.37 -6.21
CA LEU A 437 27.29 14.99 -6.97
C LEU A 437 28.32 15.67 -6.08
N ASN A 438 27.88 16.43 -5.06
CA ASN A 438 28.78 17.05 -4.07
C ASN A 438 29.55 16.03 -3.22
N HIS A 439 29.08 14.78 -3.15
CA HIS A 439 29.82 13.71 -2.49
C HIS A 439 30.94 13.15 -3.38
N ALA A 440 30.76 13.17 -4.70
CA ALA A 440 31.73 12.65 -5.67
C ALA A 440 32.72 13.70 -6.19
N PHE A 441 32.32 14.98 -6.24
CA PHE A 441 33.08 16.10 -6.81
C PHE A 441 33.06 17.33 -5.89
N ASP A 442 34.14 18.09 -5.90
CA ASP A 442 34.32 19.27 -5.04
C ASP A 442 33.52 20.50 -5.51
N HIS A 443 33.25 20.63 -6.81
CA HIS A 443 32.56 21.77 -7.40
C HIS A 443 31.41 21.34 -8.32
N VAL A 444 30.22 21.88 -8.07
CA VAL A 444 29.00 21.62 -8.86
C VAL A 444 28.34 22.95 -9.28
N ALA A 445 28.05 23.09 -10.56
CA ALA A 445 27.27 24.16 -11.17
C ALA A 445 25.87 23.65 -11.57
N ILE A 446 24.85 24.50 -11.44
CA ILE A 446 23.45 24.17 -11.73
C ILE A 446 22.89 25.15 -12.76
N MET A 447 22.26 24.64 -13.81
CA MET A 447 21.36 25.39 -14.70
C MET A 447 19.90 25.02 -14.40
N PRO A 448 19.12 25.93 -13.77
CA PRO A 448 17.70 25.71 -13.51
C PRO A 448 16.87 25.64 -14.81
N GLY A 449 15.88 24.75 -14.83
CA GLY A 449 15.01 24.51 -15.98
C GLY A 449 13.89 23.54 -15.65
N ASP A 450 13.12 23.14 -16.66
CA ASP A 450 12.21 21.98 -16.55
C ASP A 450 13.02 20.68 -16.45
N LEU A 451 14.22 20.69 -17.05
CA LEU A 451 15.33 19.81 -16.74
C LEU A 451 16.38 20.64 -16.01
N HIS A 452 16.74 20.26 -14.79
CA HIS A 452 17.92 20.82 -14.13
C HIS A 452 19.16 20.15 -14.70
N THR A 453 20.06 20.93 -15.27
CA THR A 453 21.36 20.43 -15.73
C THR A 453 22.39 20.72 -14.63
N TYR A 454 23.10 19.68 -14.21
CA TYR A 454 24.20 19.76 -13.26
C TYR A 454 25.50 19.48 -13.99
N CYS A 455 26.51 20.32 -13.80
CA CYS A 455 27.87 20.05 -14.24
C CYS A 455 28.83 20.06 -13.05
N ALA A 456 29.71 19.07 -12.94
CA ALA A 456 30.61 18.90 -11.80
C ALA A 456 32.06 18.64 -12.22
N SER A 457 33.01 19.07 -11.39
CA SER A 457 34.45 18.85 -11.55
C SER A 457 35.17 18.98 -10.20
N ASP A 458 36.34 18.37 -10.06
CA ASP A 458 37.23 18.62 -8.91
C ASP A 458 38.05 19.91 -9.08
N GLN A 459 38.24 20.37 -10.31
CA GLN A 459 39.05 21.55 -10.56
C GLN A 459 38.26 22.83 -10.31
N SER A 460 38.78 23.67 -9.41
CA SER A 460 38.20 24.97 -9.11
C SER A 460 38.17 25.88 -10.34
N GLY A 461 37.03 26.56 -10.55
CA GLY A 461 36.82 27.46 -11.67
C GLY A 461 36.60 26.79 -13.02
N GLN A 462 36.60 25.45 -13.08
CA GLN A 462 36.30 24.72 -14.31
C GLN A 462 34.80 24.84 -14.63
N VAL A 463 33.92 24.37 -13.75
CA VAL A 463 32.47 24.58 -13.87
C VAL A 463 32.04 25.95 -13.36
N SER A 464 31.08 26.59 -14.03
CA SER A 464 30.61 27.94 -13.68
C SER A 464 29.10 28.12 -13.84
N GLU A 465 28.54 29.00 -13.01
CA GLU A 465 27.17 29.50 -13.08
C GLU A 465 27.12 30.95 -13.59
N ASP A 466 28.27 31.54 -13.92
CA ASP A 466 28.38 32.90 -14.47
C ASP A 466 28.17 32.89 -16.00
N PRO A 467 27.08 33.50 -16.51
CA PRO A 467 26.79 33.53 -17.94
C PRO A 467 27.86 34.28 -18.73
N SER A 468 28.52 35.29 -18.16
CA SER A 468 29.53 36.08 -18.86
C SER A 468 30.81 35.26 -19.13
N LEU A 469 31.18 34.40 -18.18
CA LEU A 469 32.31 33.48 -18.35
C LEU A 469 32.03 32.43 -19.42
N LEU A 470 30.83 31.84 -19.42
CA LEU A 470 30.45 30.84 -20.42
C LEU A 470 30.32 31.45 -21.82
N GLU A 471 29.76 32.65 -21.93
CA GLU A 471 29.73 33.43 -23.17
C GLU A 471 31.15 33.66 -23.71
N HIS A 472 32.08 34.13 -22.86
CA HIS A 472 33.47 34.35 -23.25
C HIS A 472 34.14 33.05 -23.73
N ARG A 473 33.96 31.94 -23.01
CA ARG A 473 34.53 30.63 -23.40
C ARG A 473 33.98 30.12 -24.73
N TYR A 474 32.67 30.26 -24.95
CA TYR A 474 32.02 29.86 -26.19
C TYR A 474 32.52 30.69 -27.38
N LEU A 475 32.60 32.02 -27.23
CA LEU A 475 33.09 32.92 -28.28
C LEU A 475 34.60 32.73 -28.55
N ALA A 476 35.38 32.34 -27.54
CA ALA A 476 36.80 32.02 -27.70
C ALA A 476 37.04 30.68 -28.41
N THR A 477 36.03 29.81 -28.49
CA THR A 477 36.15 28.51 -29.16
C THR A 477 36.18 28.72 -30.69
N PRO A 478 37.19 28.20 -31.40
CA PRO A 478 37.31 28.37 -32.84
C PRO A 478 36.27 27.51 -33.57
N LEU A 479 35.18 28.14 -33.99
CA LEU A 479 34.10 27.55 -34.77
C LEU A 479 33.94 28.31 -36.09
N ASP A 480 33.60 27.61 -37.18
CA ASP A 480 33.28 28.25 -38.47
C ASP A 480 32.06 29.18 -38.35
N GLU A 481 31.11 28.80 -37.49
CA GLU A 481 29.88 29.55 -37.23
C GLU A 481 29.31 29.19 -35.84
N HIS A 482 29.21 30.21 -34.97
CA HIS A 482 28.52 30.14 -33.68
C HIS A 482 26.99 30.17 -33.87
N ARG A 483 26.38 28.99 -34.04
CA ARG A 483 24.93 28.87 -34.30
C ARG A 483 24.05 29.16 -33.07
N PHE A 484 24.55 28.86 -31.88
CA PHE A 484 23.87 29.23 -30.64
C PHE A 484 24.11 30.73 -30.34
N PRO A 485 23.07 31.54 -30.10
CA PRO A 485 23.24 32.96 -29.76
C PRO A 485 23.90 33.12 -28.39
N ALA A 486 25.13 33.65 -28.34
CA ALA A 486 25.92 33.69 -27.10
C ALA A 486 25.22 34.47 -25.96
N ALA A 487 24.48 35.53 -26.28
CA ALA A 487 23.70 36.29 -25.30
C ALA A 487 22.59 35.46 -24.62
N SER A 488 22.20 34.31 -25.16
CA SER A 488 21.21 33.41 -24.54
C SER A 488 21.75 32.73 -23.27
N PHE A 489 23.06 32.77 -22.99
CA PHE A 489 23.58 32.33 -21.69
C PHE A 489 22.97 33.12 -20.51
N TYR A 490 22.70 34.42 -20.68
CA TYR A 490 22.06 35.23 -19.63
C TYR A 490 20.61 34.82 -19.35
N SER A 491 19.87 34.34 -20.36
CA SER A 491 18.52 33.82 -20.17
C SER A 491 18.50 32.37 -19.67
N MET A 492 19.54 31.59 -19.97
CA MET A 492 19.72 30.22 -19.46
C MET A 492 20.15 30.19 -18.00
N LEU A 493 20.94 31.17 -17.56
CA LEU A 493 21.48 31.26 -16.20
C LEU A 493 21.06 32.56 -15.48
N PRO A 494 19.75 32.79 -15.24
CA PRO A 494 19.31 33.92 -14.43
C PRO A 494 19.82 33.75 -12.99
N GLN A 495 20.62 34.71 -12.51
CA GLN A 495 21.29 34.62 -11.21
C GLN A 495 20.31 34.56 -10.03
N ASP A 496 19.17 35.23 -10.15
CA ASP A 496 18.07 35.19 -9.19
C ASP A 496 17.46 33.79 -9.08
N ARG A 497 17.27 33.09 -10.20
CA ARG A 497 16.75 31.71 -10.20
C ARG A 497 17.76 30.72 -9.66
N ILE A 498 19.04 30.85 -10.01
CA ILE A 498 20.11 29.99 -9.49
C ILE A 498 20.19 30.13 -7.97
N ALA A 499 20.20 31.38 -7.46
CA ALA A 499 20.21 31.63 -6.02
C ALA A 499 18.97 31.04 -5.32
N PHE A 500 17.78 31.18 -5.92
CA PHE A 500 16.56 30.58 -5.41
C PHE A 500 16.65 29.05 -5.34
N VAL A 501 17.06 28.39 -6.43
CA VAL A 501 17.18 26.92 -6.49
C VAL A 501 18.23 26.42 -5.51
N ARG A 502 19.43 27.00 -5.49
CA ARG A 502 20.48 26.63 -4.52
C ARG A 502 19.98 26.77 -3.08
N HIS A 503 19.33 27.88 -2.75
CA HIS A 503 18.78 28.07 -1.42
C HIS A 503 17.75 26.99 -1.07
N GLN A 504 16.84 26.64 -1.98
CA GLN A 504 15.85 25.59 -1.73
C GLN A 504 16.47 24.19 -1.57
N LEU A 505 17.49 23.86 -2.36
CA LEU A 505 18.11 22.53 -2.35
C LEU A 505 19.10 22.34 -1.19
N GLN A 506 19.78 23.39 -0.73
CA GLN A 506 20.78 23.30 0.36
C GLN A 506 20.18 23.27 1.78
N HIS A 507 18.94 23.75 1.97
CA HIS A 507 18.30 23.79 3.29
C HIS A 507 17.71 22.45 3.73
N GLU A 508 17.60 21.47 2.84
CA GLU A 508 17.03 20.16 3.11
C GLU A 508 18.15 19.14 3.33
N SER A 509 18.04 18.30 4.36
CA SER A 509 18.94 17.16 4.54
C SER A 509 18.64 16.10 3.48
N ALA A 510 19.16 16.30 2.27
CA ALA A 510 18.98 15.43 1.13
C ALA A 510 19.77 14.13 1.30
N GLU A 511 19.13 12.99 1.04
CA GLU A 511 19.78 11.68 1.11
C GLU A 511 20.67 11.44 -0.10
N ILE A 512 21.80 10.76 0.10
CA ILE A 512 22.75 10.41 -0.96
C ILE A 512 22.24 9.15 -1.70
N ASN A 513 22.26 9.20 -3.03
CA ASN A 513 21.88 8.08 -3.87
C ASN A 513 23.05 7.11 -4.07
N THR A 514 22.82 5.83 -3.78
CA THR A 514 23.81 4.73 -3.86
C THR A 514 23.16 3.48 -4.45
N ASP A 515 23.97 2.52 -4.92
CA ASP A 515 23.45 1.27 -5.49
C ASP A 515 22.68 0.43 -4.43
N ALA A 516 23.09 0.47 -3.16
CA ALA A 516 22.41 -0.22 -2.05
C ALA A 516 21.12 0.49 -1.58
N ARG A 517 21.06 1.82 -1.74
CA ARG A 517 19.93 2.66 -1.34
C ARG A 517 19.57 3.65 -2.47
N PRO A 518 18.82 3.19 -3.49
CA PRO A 518 18.47 3.99 -4.67
C PRO A 518 17.33 4.99 -4.36
N VAL A 519 17.64 6.06 -3.63
CA VAL A 519 16.65 7.02 -3.11
C VAL A 519 15.99 7.89 -4.18
N THR A 520 16.69 8.22 -5.27
CA THR A 520 16.11 9.06 -6.34
C THR A 520 14.98 8.35 -7.08
N TYR A 521 15.08 7.03 -7.25
CA TYR A 521 14.00 6.19 -7.76
C TYR A 521 12.72 6.29 -6.91
N TYR A 522 12.84 6.22 -5.58
CA TYR A 522 11.68 6.41 -4.69
C TYR A 522 11.06 7.80 -4.85
N TYR A 523 11.87 8.85 -4.94
CA TYR A 523 11.36 10.21 -5.08
C TYR A 523 10.65 10.42 -6.44
N ASN A 524 11.16 9.79 -7.51
CA ASN A 524 10.48 9.78 -8.82
C ASN A 524 9.12 9.05 -8.73
N MET A 525 9.04 7.94 -8.00
CA MET A 525 7.79 7.24 -7.73
C MET A 525 6.77 8.08 -6.94
N LEU A 526 7.23 8.86 -5.94
CA LEU A 526 6.37 9.84 -5.25
C LEU A 526 5.89 10.93 -6.21
N LEU A 527 6.77 11.43 -7.09
CA LEU A 527 6.46 12.45 -8.06
C LEU A 527 5.39 11.96 -9.05
N TRP A 528 5.53 10.75 -9.58
CA TRP A 528 4.49 10.08 -10.39
C TRP A 528 3.17 10.05 -9.62
N GLY A 529 3.18 9.55 -8.39
CA GLY A 529 1.96 9.48 -7.60
C GLY A 529 1.29 10.85 -7.38
N LYS A 530 2.06 11.94 -7.26
CA LYS A 530 1.52 13.31 -7.18
C LYS A 530 0.94 13.77 -8.52
N PHE A 531 1.62 13.51 -9.64
CA PHE A 531 1.08 13.83 -10.98
C PHE A 531 -0.22 13.08 -11.29
N SER A 532 -0.36 11.85 -10.80
CA SER A 532 -1.56 11.03 -10.95
C SER A 532 -2.64 11.31 -9.88
N SER A 533 -2.45 12.30 -8.99
CA SER A 533 -3.35 12.63 -7.88
C SER A 533 -3.67 11.44 -6.97
N SER A 534 -2.70 10.53 -6.79
CA SER A 534 -2.87 9.33 -6.00
C SER A 534 -2.73 9.61 -4.51
N ARG A 535 -3.78 9.27 -3.74
CA ARG A 535 -3.74 9.30 -2.26
C ARG A 535 -2.72 8.31 -1.66
N PHE A 536 -2.21 7.38 -2.46
CA PHE A 536 -1.19 6.42 -2.05
C PHE A 536 0.14 7.10 -1.66
N VAL A 537 0.45 8.26 -2.24
CA VAL A 537 1.70 9.00 -2.00
C VAL A 537 1.83 9.48 -0.57
N GLU A 538 0.79 10.11 -0.03
CA GLU A 538 0.78 10.61 1.35
C GLU A 538 0.98 9.48 2.35
N TRP A 539 0.41 8.31 2.06
CA TRP A 539 0.59 7.11 2.87
C TRP A 539 2.01 6.55 2.76
N LEU A 540 2.60 6.58 1.56
CA LEU A 540 3.96 6.09 1.32
C LEU A 540 5.03 6.98 1.96
N GLU A 541 4.85 8.31 1.92
CA GLU A 541 5.72 9.27 2.64
C GLU A 541 5.68 8.96 4.16
N LYS A 542 4.50 8.68 4.72
CA LYS A 542 4.33 8.29 6.13
C LYS A 542 5.00 6.96 6.44
N LEU A 543 4.84 5.95 5.58
CA LEU A 543 5.51 4.66 5.76
C LEU A 543 7.04 4.81 5.79
N ARG A 544 7.61 5.65 4.93
CA ARG A 544 9.07 5.87 4.90
C ARG A 544 9.60 6.47 6.19
N GLN A 545 8.87 7.40 6.80
CA GLN A 545 9.23 7.97 8.09
C GLN A 545 9.28 6.91 9.22
N MET A 546 8.51 5.82 9.09
CA MET A 546 8.46 4.75 10.09
C MET A 546 9.54 3.67 9.90
N GLY A 547 10.27 3.68 8.78
CA GLY A 547 11.29 2.67 8.46
C GLY A 547 10.72 1.24 8.44
N ALA A 548 11.44 0.28 9.02
CA ALA A 548 11.11 -1.15 8.95
C ALA A 548 9.93 -1.58 9.86
N LEU A 549 9.55 -0.74 10.83
CA LEU A 549 8.58 -1.08 11.88
C LEU A 549 7.19 -1.51 11.35
N PRO A 550 6.57 -0.82 10.37
CA PRO A 550 5.23 -1.18 9.88
C PRO A 550 5.14 -2.59 9.29
N TYR A 551 6.25 -3.10 8.78
CA TYR A 551 6.32 -4.44 8.17
C TYR A 551 6.49 -5.53 9.23
N VAL A 552 7.21 -5.24 10.31
CA VAL A 552 7.52 -6.22 11.37
C VAL A 552 6.43 -6.29 12.44
N ILE A 553 5.81 -5.16 12.80
CA ILE A 553 4.81 -5.09 13.88
C ILE A 553 3.65 -6.06 13.69
N PRO A 554 2.99 -6.14 12.51
CA PRO A 554 1.92 -7.12 12.31
C PRO A 554 2.38 -8.54 12.62
N LEU A 555 3.58 -8.93 12.19
CA LEU A 555 4.11 -10.25 12.48
C LEU A 555 4.43 -10.43 13.97
N VAL A 556 5.02 -9.44 14.64
CA VAL A 556 5.28 -9.47 16.09
C VAL A 556 3.97 -9.65 16.86
N VAL A 557 2.93 -8.89 16.51
CA VAL A 557 1.60 -9.00 17.11
C VAL A 557 1.01 -10.39 16.85
N LEU A 558 1.15 -10.92 15.64
CA LEU A 558 0.69 -12.28 15.31
C LEU A 558 1.37 -13.32 16.18
N VAL A 559 2.69 -13.22 16.32
CA VAL A 559 3.50 -14.13 17.13
C VAL A 559 3.12 -14.02 18.60
N LEU A 560 3.07 -12.81 19.17
CA LEU A 560 2.68 -12.58 20.56
C LEU A 560 1.27 -13.11 20.85
N LEU A 561 0.30 -12.84 19.99
CA LEU A 561 -1.06 -13.34 20.12
C LEU A 561 -1.12 -14.88 19.97
N SER A 562 -0.30 -15.47 19.10
CA SER A 562 -0.22 -16.93 18.95
C SER A 562 0.38 -17.61 20.20
N LEU A 563 1.42 -17.00 20.81
CA LEU A 563 2.04 -17.45 22.06
C LEU A 563 1.08 -17.29 23.24
N LEU A 564 0.36 -16.17 23.29
CA LEU A 564 -0.69 -15.93 24.29
C LEU A 564 -1.82 -16.96 24.14
N ARG A 565 -2.32 -17.17 22.92
CA ARG A 565 -3.34 -18.18 22.62
C ARG A 565 -2.92 -19.56 23.10
N PHE A 566 -1.68 -19.97 22.86
CA PHE A 566 -1.14 -21.24 23.36
C PHE A 566 -1.17 -21.30 24.88
N SER A 567 -0.72 -20.24 25.55
CA SER A 567 -0.63 -20.18 27.01
C SER A 567 -2.00 -20.31 27.69
N LEU A 568 -3.08 -19.99 26.97
CA LEU A 568 -4.46 -20.08 27.43
C LEU A 568 -5.13 -21.45 27.16
N GLN A 569 -4.54 -22.35 26.36
CA GLN A 569 -5.18 -23.61 25.96
C GLN A 569 -4.65 -24.85 26.70
N PRO A 570 -5.52 -25.80 27.11
CA PRO A 570 -5.14 -26.86 28.04
C PRO A 570 -4.35 -28.05 27.45
N ALA A 571 -4.56 -28.46 26.19
CA ALA A 571 -3.77 -29.51 25.52
C ALA A 571 -4.26 -29.79 24.07
N VAL A 572 -3.78 -29.04 23.07
CA VAL A 572 -3.93 -29.45 21.67
C VAL A 572 -2.62 -29.14 20.94
N THR A 573 -1.60 -29.98 21.07
CA THR A 573 -0.27 -29.73 20.47
C THR A 573 -0.30 -29.89 18.94
N ALA A 574 -0.96 -30.92 18.41
CA ALA A 574 -0.96 -31.24 16.97
C ALA A 574 -1.63 -30.17 16.08
N ARG A 575 -2.83 -29.70 16.45
CA ARG A 575 -3.54 -28.64 15.70
C ARG A 575 -2.75 -27.33 15.64
N PHE A 576 -2.01 -27.02 16.71
CA PHE A 576 -1.20 -25.80 16.78
C PHE A 576 0.10 -25.93 16.02
N GLN A 577 0.78 -27.08 16.11
CA GLN A 577 1.94 -27.37 15.25
C GLN A 577 1.56 -27.24 13.77
N ARG A 578 0.37 -27.68 13.36
CA ARG A 578 -0.15 -27.45 12.01
C ARG A 578 -0.32 -25.96 11.69
N GLN A 579 -0.93 -25.18 12.58
CA GLN A 579 -1.11 -23.73 12.35
C GLN A 579 0.23 -23.00 12.29
N SER A 580 1.18 -23.36 13.15
CA SER A 580 2.55 -22.83 13.14
C SER A 580 3.30 -23.24 11.87
N ALA A 581 3.15 -24.48 11.40
CA ALA A 581 3.74 -24.93 10.13
C ALA A 581 3.14 -24.18 8.93
N SER A 582 1.81 -23.99 8.88
CA SER A 582 1.17 -23.17 7.85
C SER A 582 1.64 -21.71 7.89
N LEU A 583 1.82 -21.12 9.08
CA LEU A 583 2.39 -19.78 9.23
C LEU A 583 3.83 -19.72 8.71
N ILE A 584 4.66 -20.72 9.03
CA ILE A 584 6.03 -20.81 8.51
C ILE A 584 6.04 -20.91 6.99
N LEU A 585 5.11 -21.65 6.38
CA LEU A 585 4.98 -21.68 4.91
C LEU A 585 4.59 -20.31 4.33
N VAL A 586 3.71 -19.55 4.98
CA VAL A 586 3.42 -18.15 4.59
C VAL A 586 4.69 -17.29 4.69
N VAL A 587 5.44 -17.39 5.78
CA VAL A 587 6.67 -16.59 5.97
C VAL A 587 7.75 -17.01 4.97
N LEU A 588 7.93 -18.30 4.71
CA LEU A 588 8.86 -18.82 3.72
C LEU A 588 8.50 -18.35 2.31
N GLY A 589 7.24 -18.47 1.90
CA GLY A 589 6.79 -17.99 0.59
C GLY A 589 7.02 -16.49 0.42
N MET A 590 6.75 -15.70 1.48
CA MET A 590 7.00 -14.26 1.50
C MET A 590 8.49 -13.94 1.34
N ILE A 591 9.35 -14.62 2.10
CA ILE A 591 10.81 -14.49 2.00
C ILE A 591 11.28 -14.90 0.61
N ALA A 592 10.76 -15.99 0.07
CA ALA A 592 11.18 -16.53 -1.21
C ALA A 592 10.96 -15.50 -2.33
N MET A 593 9.76 -14.91 -2.38
CA MET A 593 9.45 -13.88 -3.37
C MET A 593 10.17 -12.55 -3.07
N ALA A 594 10.24 -12.13 -1.81
CA ALA A 594 10.89 -10.88 -1.45
C ALA A 594 12.40 -10.91 -1.73
N ALA A 595 13.10 -11.97 -1.30
CA ALA A 595 14.52 -12.16 -1.57
C ALA A 595 14.81 -12.28 -3.07
N GLN A 596 13.93 -12.94 -3.83
CA GLN A 596 14.06 -13.01 -5.29
C GLN A 596 13.94 -11.63 -5.94
N LEU A 597 12.98 -10.80 -5.52
CA LEU A 597 12.85 -9.43 -6.02
C LEU A 597 14.03 -8.56 -5.61
N THR A 598 14.48 -8.63 -4.36
CA THR A 598 15.68 -7.92 -3.88
C THR A 598 16.93 -8.32 -4.67
N LEU A 599 17.07 -9.61 -5.00
CA LEU A 599 18.14 -10.10 -5.88
C LEU A 599 18.01 -9.52 -7.29
N LEU A 600 16.80 -9.49 -7.85
CA LEU A 600 16.53 -8.91 -9.16
C LEU A 600 16.93 -7.42 -9.22
N TYR A 601 16.60 -6.65 -8.19
CA TYR A 601 16.99 -5.25 -8.06
C TYR A 601 18.51 -5.09 -8.02
N SER A 602 19.20 -5.85 -7.17
CA SER A 602 20.66 -5.81 -7.08
C SER A 602 21.32 -6.24 -8.41
N TYR A 603 20.75 -7.23 -9.08
CA TYR A 603 21.19 -7.65 -10.41
C TYR A 603 20.98 -6.54 -11.46
N GLN A 604 19.86 -5.79 -11.43
CA GLN A 604 19.64 -4.64 -12.32
C GLN A 604 20.68 -3.54 -12.09
N ALA A 605 20.98 -3.24 -10.82
CA ALA A 605 21.95 -2.21 -10.46
C ALA A 605 23.36 -2.54 -11.00
N HIS A 606 23.83 -3.78 -10.80
CA HIS A 606 25.20 -4.14 -11.21
C HIS A 606 25.33 -4.58 -12.67
N VAL A 607 24.37 -5.37 -13.21
CA VAL A 607 24.50 -6.00 -14.54
C VAL A 607 23.77 -5.22 -15.64
N GLY A 608 22.69 -4.50 -15.31
CA GLY A 608 22.07 -3.53 -16.24
C GLY A 608 21.01 -4.06 -17.21
N PHE A 609 20.76 -5.36 -17.34
CA PHE A 609 19.67 -5.85 -18.21
C PHE A 609 18.92 -7.01 -17.58
N VAL A 610 17.66 -6.78 -17.22
CA VAL A 610 16.83 -7.83 -16.59
C VAL A 610 15.81 -8.42 -17.55
N PHE A 611 15.25 -7.65 -18.48
CA PHE A 611 14.14 -8.08 -19.32
C PHE A 611 14.35 -9.41 -20.07
N SER A 612 15.56 -9.68 -20.56
CA SER A 612 15.93 -10.96 -21.19
C SER A 612 16.30 -12.08 -20.20
N ARG A 613 16.66 -11.74 -18.96
CA ARG A 613 17.17 -12.67 -17.94
C ARG A 613 16.15 -13.03 -16.85
N ILE A 614 15.03 -12.30 -16.71
CA ILE A 614 13.95 -12.61 -15.73
C ILE A 614 13.55 -14.09 -15.81
N ALA A 615 13.30 -14.58 -17.02
CA ALA A 615 12.85 -15.95 -17.21
C ALA A 615 13.90 -16.98 -16.81
N LEU A 616 15.19 -16.73 -17.05
CA LEU A 616 16.30 -17.58 -16.60
C LEU A 616 16.46 -17.55 -15.07
N LEU A 617 16.47 -16.37 -14.46
CA LEU A 617 16.57 -16.19 -13.01
C LEU A 617 15.41 -16.91 -12.31
N ASN A 618 14.18 -16.69 -12.76
CA ASN A 618 13.01 -17.38 -12.21
C ASN A 618 13.09 -18.90 -12.43
N SER A 619 13.61 -19.35 -13.57
CA SER A 619 13.80 -20.78 -13.84
C SER A 619 14.81 -21.43 -12.90
N LEU A 620 15.94 -20.77 -12.63
CA LEU A 620 16.94 -21.25 -11.69
C LEU A 620 16.44 -21.25 -10.25
N PHE A 621 15.64 -20.24 -9.88
CA PHE A 621 14.97 -20.22 -8.59
C PHE A 621 14.01 -21.42 -8.46
N MET A 622 13.22 -21.72 -9.49
CA MET A 622 12.36 -22.91 -9.54
C MET A 622 13.17 -24.22 -9.50
N ALA A 623 14.33 -24.26 -10.17
CA ALA A 623 15.25 -25.41 -10.07
C ALA A 623 15.75 -25.59 -8.64
N GLY A 624 16.10 -24.49 -7.96
CA GLY A 624 16.47 -24.47 -6.55
C GLY A 624 15.36 -25.03 -5.68
N LEU A 625 14.13 -24.53 -5.85
CA LEU A 625 12.93 -25.01 -5.16
C LEU A 625 12.72 -26.52 -5.35
N ALA A 626 12.85 -27.01 -6.58
CA ALA A 626 12.72 -28.42 -6.92
C ALA A 626 13.78 -29.28 -6.23
N LEU A 627 15.05 -28.86 -6.25
CA LEU A 627 16.16 -29.56 -5.61
C LEU A 627 16.05 -29.52 -4.07
N GLY A 628 15.68 -28.37 -3.52
CA GLY A 628 15.44 -28.16 -2.09
C GLY A 628 14.33 -29.08 -1.58
N ALA A 629 13.17 -29.07 -2.25
CA ALA A 629 12.04 -29.92 -1.88
C ALA A 629 12.36 -31.41 -2.09
N GLY A 630 12.97 -31.78 -3.23
CA GLY A 630 13.16 -33.17 -3.63
C GLY A 630 14.30 -33.91 -2.95
N ILE A 631 15.43 -33.25 -2.70
CA ILE A 631 16.62 -33.91 -2.12
C ILE A 631 16.69 -33.64 -0.63
N ILE A 632 16.65 -32.38 -0.21
CA ILE A 632 16.90 -31.98 1.18
C ILE A 632 15.64 -32.15 2.01
N GLY A 633 14.53 -31.51 1.59
CA GLY A 633 13.26 -31.50 2.30
C GLY A 633 12.70 -32.92 2.49
N GLN A 634 12.70 -33.76 1.45
CA GLN A 634 12.26 -35.16 1.58
C GLN A 634 13.15 -36.01 2.49
N ARG A 635 14.48 -35.78 2.54
CA ARG A 635 15.37 -36.50 3.46
C ARG A 635 15.11 -36.07 4.90
N LEU A 636 14.97 -34.77 5.14
CA LEU A 636 14.69 -34.22 6.46
C LEU A 636 13.28 -34.60 6.97
N ALA A 637 12.30 -34.71 6.07
CA ALA A 637 10.95 -35.15 6.39
C ALA A 637 10.90 -36.61 6.90
N ARG A 638 11.90 -37.44 6.61
CA ARG A 638 11.96 -38.82 7.14
C ARG A 638 12.46 -38.90 8.58
N LEU A 639 12.92 -37.79 9.16
CA LEU A 639 13.38 -37.75 10.55
C LEU A 639 12.20 -37.68 11.51
N ASP A 640 12.29 -38.35 12.67
CA ASP A 640 11.24 -38.31 13.71
C ASP A 640 11.03 -36.91 14.32
N ARG A 641 11.96 -35.96 14.05
CA ARG A 641 11.99 -34.60 14.61
C ARG A 641 11.76 -33.52 13.55
N THR A 642 10.73 -33.68 12.72
CA THR A 642 10.38 -32.79 11.59
C THR A 642 10.22 -31.31 12.00
N ALA A 643 9.64 -31.03 13.17
CA ALA A 643 9.50 -29.66 13.68
C ALA A 643 10.87 -28.98 13.92
N TYR A 644 11.85 -29.70 14.46
CA TYR A 644 13.20 -29.18 14.66
C TYR A 644 13.96 -29.01 13.35
N ALA A 645 13.74 -29.90 12.37
CA ALA A 645 14.29 -29.74 11.03
C ALA A 645 13.75 -28.46 10.35
N LEU A 646 12.45 -28.18 10.49
CA LEU A 646 11.85 -26.95 9.94
C LEU A 646 12.37 -25.70 10.65
N ILE A 647 12.53 -25.73 11.97
CA ILE A 647 13.17 -24.65 12.74
C ILE A 647 14.61 -24.42 12.27
N ALA A 648 15.38 -25.48 12.02
CA ALA A 648 16.75 -25.38 11.52
C ALA A 648 16.80 -24.75 10.12
N VAL A 649 15.88 -25.13 9.21
CA VAL A 649 15.75 -24.48 7.89
C VAL A 649 15.46 -22.98 8.05
N MET A 650 14.53 -22.60 8.94
CA MET A 650 14.24 -21.18 9.21
C MET A 650 15.45 -20.42 9.75
N LEU A 651 16.22 -21.03 10.66
CA LEU A 651 17.43 -20.43 11.22
C LEU A 651 18.52 -20.23 10.15
N VAL A 652 18.74 -21.22 9.28
CA VAL A 652 19.68 -21.10 8.16
C VAL A 652 19.23 -20.01 7.19
N THR A 653 17.94 -19.93 6.89
CA THR A 653 17.37 -18.85 6.06
C THR A 653 17.58 -17.47 6.71
N THR A 654 17.38 -17.33 8.03
CA THR A 654 17.68 -16.08 8.76
C THR A 654 19.14 -15.68 8.60
N ILE A 655 20.09 -16.60 8.84
CA ILE A 655 21.53 -16.32 8.74
C ILE A 655 21.90 -15.96 7.30
N PHE A 656 21.36 -16.69 6.32
CA PHE A 656 21.61 -16.42 4.91
C PHE A 656 21.15 -15.01 4.51
N LEU A 657 19.94 -14.60 4.91
CA LEU A 657 19.41 -13.26 4.63
C LEU A 657 20.20 -12.15 5.32
N ASP A 658 20.69 -12.39 6.54
CA ASP A 658 21.51 -11.45 7.29
C ASP A 658 22.89 -11.23 6.64
N LEU A 659 23.45 -12.28 6.02
CA LEU A 659 24.73 -12.23 5.30
C LEU A 659 24.59 -11.74 3.84
N LEU A 660 23.38 -11.76 3.27
CA LEU A 660 23.14 -11.45 1.87
C LEU A 660 23.58 -10.03 1.45
N PRO A 661 23.34 -8.96 2.25
CA PRO A 661 23.86 -7.63 1.94
C PRO A 661 25.38 -7.61 1.76
N LEU A 662 26.13 -8.30 2.61
CA LEU A 662 27.59 -8.38 2.50
C LEU A 662 28.02 -9.00 1.16
N VAL A 663 27.29 -10.03 0.70
CA VAL A 663 27.54 -10.65 -0.61
C VAL A 663 27.26 -9.69 -1.75
N TYR A 664 26.17 -8.91 -1.69
CA TYR A 664 25.86 -7.91 -2.73
C TYR A 664 26.93 -6.83 -2.84
N HIS A 665 27.43 -6.32 -1.72
CA HIS A 665 28.52 -5.34 -1.72
C HIS A 665 29.82 -5.92 -2.30
N ALA A 666 30.14 -7.17 -1.96
CA ALA A 666 31.33 -7.85 -2.49
C ALA A 666 31.24 -8.08 -4.00
N LEU A 667 30.02 -8.30 -4.53
CA LEU A 667 29.80 -8.53 -5.97
C LEU A 667 30.14 -7.31 -6.82
N GLY A 668 29.91 -6.09 -6.34
CA GLY A 668 30.21 -4.85 -7.06
C GLY A 668 31.67 -4.76 -7.53
N ASN A 669 32.60 -5.40 -6.80
CA ASN A 669 34.04 -5.38 -7.09
C ASN A 669 34.52 -6.51 -8.02
N LEU A 670 33.66 -7.47 -8.37
CA LEU A 670 34.03 -8.59 -9.23
C LEU A 670 33.90 -8.25 -10.72
N ALA A 671 34.67 -8.93 -11.55
CA ALA A 671 34.46 -8.88 -13.00
C ALA A 671 33.07 -9.43 -13.38
N LEU A 672 32.42 -8.81 -14.36
CA LEU A 672 31.03 -9.08 -14.77
C LEU A 672 30.67 -10.56 -15.01
N GLU A 673 31.56 -11.33 -15.65
CA GLU A 673 31.32 -12.75 -15.90
C GLU A 673 31.15 -13.54 -14.59
N HIS A 674 31.90 -13.14 -13.56
CA HIS A 674 31.81 -13.70 -12.23
C HIS A 674 30.58 -13.16 -11.49
N GLN A 675 30.22 -11.88 -11.69
CA GLN A 675 28.99 -11.29 -11.12
C GLN A 675 27.75 -12.05 -11.58
N GLU A 676 27.53 -12.20 -12.90
CA GLU A 676 26.36 -12.90 -13.45
C GLU A 676 26.31 -14.35 -12.93
N PHE A 677 27.44 -15.06 -12.94
CA PHE A 677 27.49 -16.42 -12.40
C PHE A 677 27.10 -16.51 -10.93
N VAL A 678 27.61 -15.62 -10.08
CA VAL A 678 27.28 -15.63 -8.64
C VAL A 678 25.80 -15.29 -8.42
N TYR A 679 25.21 -14.34 -9.16
CA TYR A 679 23.77 -14.06 -9.07
C TYR A 679 22.91 -15.27 -9.45
N LEU A 680 23.29 -16.01 -10.49
CA LEU A 680 22.61 -17.25 -10.87
C LEU A 680 22.70 -18.30 -9.75
N MET A 681 23.85 -18.41 -9.08
CA MET A 681 24.04 -19.32 -7.94
C MET A 681 23.26 -18.89 -6.69
N LEU A 682 23.22 -17.59 -6.38
CA LEU A 682 22.42 -17.05 -5.27
C LEU A 682 20.93 -17.33 -5.49
N THR A 683 20.45 -17.14 -6.72
CA THR A 683 19.07 -17.43 -7.12
C THR A 683 18.71 -18.90 -6.88
N LEU A 684 19.61 -19.82 -7.28
CA LEU A 684 19.48 -21.25 -7.01
C LEU A 684 19.46 -21.55 -5.50
N LEU A 685 20.33 -20.89 -4.73
CA LEU A 685 20.45 -21.11 -3.28
C LEU A 685 19.22 -20.63 -2.51
N ILE A 686 18.66 -19.46 -2.85
CA ILE A 686 17.40 -18.96 -2.27
C ILE A 686 16.28 -19.98 -2.53
N GLY A 687 16.16 -20.47 -3.78
CA GLY A 687 15.20 -21.51 -4.12
C GLY A 687 15.43 -22.80 -3.33
N LEU A 688 16.68 -23.23 -3.16
CA LEU A 688 17.02 -24.44 -2.41
C LEU A 688 16.64 -24.35 -0.93
N LEU A 689 16.95 -23.23 -0.26
CA LEU A 689 16.63 -23.02 1.15
C LEU A 689 15.12 -22.98 1.40
N THR A 690 14.40 -22.23 0.57
CA THR A 690 12.94 -22.09 0.68
C THR A 690 12.22 -23.38 0.32
N GLY A 691 12.67 -24.09 -0.73
CA GLY A 691 12.12 -25.37 -1.16
C GLY A 691 12.31 -26.49 -0.15
N ALA A 692 13.39 -26.48 0.63
CA ALA A 692 13.63 -27.47 1.70
C ALA A 692 12.56 -27.41 2.81
N GLY A 693 11.97 -26.24 3.06
CA GLY A 693 10.92 -26.04 4.07
C GLY A 693 9.55 -26.61 3.68
N PHE A 694 9.25 -26.70 2.37
CA PHE A 694 7.91 -27.08 1.90
C PHE A 694 7.49 -28.50 2.31
N PRO A 695 8.28 -29.58 2.06
CA PRO A 695 7.91 -30.94 2.49
C PRO A 695 7.75 -31.08 4.00
N LEU A 696 8.58 -30.39 4.78
CA LEU A 696 8.52 -30.38 6.24
C LEU A 696 7.22 -29.74 6.74
N GLY A 697 6.83 -28.61 6.14
CA GLY A 697 5.56 -27.94 6.42
C GLY A 697 4.35 -28.79 6.04
N VAL A 698 4.40 -29.48 4.88
CA VAL A 698 3.33 -30.41 4.44
C VAL A 698 3.15 -31.55 5.42
N GLN A 699 4.23 -32.18 5.86
CA GLN A 699 4.17 -33.30 6.81
C GLN A 699 3.57 -32.89 8.16
N LEU A 700 3.99 -31.74 8.70
CA LEU A 700 3.40 -31.19 9.93
C LEU A 700 1.94 -30.75 9.75
N ALA A 701 1.56 -30.30 8.55
CA ALA A 701 0.19 -29.92 8.23
C ALA A 701 -0.74 -31.11 7.97
N GLN A 702 -0.21 -32.25 7.55
CA GLN A 702 -0.97 -33.47 7.23
C GLN A 702 -1.39 -34.31 8.43
N ALA A 703 -0.70 -34.18 9.57
CA ALA A 703 -0.81 -35.06 10.74
C ALA A 703 -2.24 -35.32 11.26
N ASP A 704 -3.24 -34.48 10.91
CA ASP A 704 -4.62 -34.54 11.44
C ASP A 704 -5.74 -34.60 10.37
N THR A 705 -5.46 -34.37 9.07
CA THR A 705 -6.54 -34.21 8.06
C THR A 705 -6.91 -35.48 7.32
N GLY A 706 -5.99 -36.45 7.22
CA GLY A 706 -6.19 -37.70 6.47
C GLY A 706 -6.55 -37.54 4.98
N ASN A 707 -6.57 -36.30 4.44
CA ASN A 707 -7.01 -36.00 3.09
C ASN A 707 -5.98 -35.18 2.31
N VAL A 708 -5.44 -35.82 1.28
CA VAL A 708 -4.39 -35.25 0.42
C VAL A 708 -4.82 -33.93 -0.22
N MET A 709 -6.02 -33.86 -0.79
CA MET A 709 -6.51 -32.67 -1.51
C MET A 709 -6.71 -31.46 -0.58
N GLN A 710 -7.21 -31.68 0.64
CA GLN A 710 -7.35 -30.61 1.63
C GLN A 710 -5.99 -30.16 2.15
N SER A 711 -5.10 -31.10 2.44
CA SER A 711 -3.76 -30.78 2.92
C SER A 711 -2.94 -30.01 1.88
N SER A 712 -2.89 -30.48 0.63
CA SER A 712 -2.15 -29.86 -0.47
C SER A 712 -2.72 -28.49 -0.84
N GLY A 713 -4.06 -28.35 -0.86
CA GLY A 713 -4.71 -27.06 -1.12
C GLY A 713 -4.38 -26.00 -0.07
N ILE A 714 -4.37 -26.36 1.22
CA ILE A 714 -4.05 -25.41 2.30
C ILE A 714 -2.56 -25.04 2.33
N THR A 715 -1.67 -26.02 2.15
CA THR A 715 -0.22 -25.76 2.19
C THR A 715 0.25 -24.98 0.96
N ALA A 716 -0.28 -25.30 -0.23
CA ALA A 716 -0.02 -24.52 -1.44
C ALA A 716 -0.57 -23.10 -1.31
N ALA A 717 -1.78 -22.93 -0.77
CA ALA A 717 -2.34 -21.61 -0.53
C ALA A 717 -1.51 -20.80 0.49
N ALA A 718 -1.01 -21.42 1.55
CA ALA A 718 -0.17 -20.76 2.54
C ALA A 718 1.13 -20.21 1.91
N ASP A 719 1.86 -21.04 1.17
CA ASP A 719 3.08 -20.65 0.47
C ASP A 719 2.84 -19.52 -0.55
N ASN A 720 1.82 -19.66 -1.39
CA ASN A 720 1.49 -18.65 -2.41
C ASN A 720 0.91 -17.35 -1.82
N LEU A 721 0.14 -17.38 -0.71
CA LEU A 721 -0.28 -16.17 0.00
C LEU A 721 0.92 -15.44 0.60
N GLY A 722 1.87 -16.20 1.13
CA GLY A 722 3.17 -15.68 1.55
C GLY A 722 3.86 -14.95 0.42
N GLY A 723 4.11 -15.64 -0.69
CA GLY A 723 4.80 -15.06 -1.83
C GLY A 723 4.04 -13.89 -2.46
N SER A 724 2.69 -13.90 -2.42
CA SER A 724 1.86 -12.77 -2.81
C SER A 724 2.14 -11.53 -1.97
N ALA A 725 2.16 -11.67 -0.64
CA ALA A 725 2.54 -10.59 0.27
C ALA A 725 3.98 -10.13 0.01
N GLY A 726 4.92 -11.05 -0.21
CA GLY A 726 6.29 -10.74 -0.59
C GLY A 726 6.38 -9.93 -1.89
N GLY A 727 5.62 -10.31 -2.92
CA GLY A 727 5.56 -9.59 -4.19
C GLY A 727 5.03 -8.16 -4.06
N PHE A 728 3.87 -7.99 -3.44
CA PHE A 728 3.25 -6.68 -3.24
C PHE A 728 4.09 -5.76 -2.35
N LEU A 729 4.64 -6.28 -1.26
CA LEU A 729 5.42 -5.48 -0.32
C LEU A 729 6.79 -5.13 -0.89
N THR A 730 7.47 -6.03 -1.61
CA THR A 730 8.89 -5.81 -1.94
C THR A 730 9.09 -4.80 -3.06
N GLY A 731 8.37 -4.98 -4.18
CA GLY A 731 8.51 -4.13 -5.36
C GLY A 731 8.09 -2.69 -5.10
N ALA A 732 7.01 -2.48 -4.35
CA ALA A 732 6.44 -1.16 -4.16
C ALA A 732 6.84 -0.47 -2.84
N LEU A 733 7.20 -1.25 -1.81
CA LEU A 733 7.38 -0.74 -0.45
C LEU A 733 8.77 -1.03 0.11
N LEU A 734 9.16 -2.29 0.33
CA LEU A 734 10.38 -2.62 1.09
C LEU A 734 11.65 -2.05 0.43
N VAL A 735 11.93 -2.39 -0.83
CA VAL A 735 13.17 -1.93 -1.50
C VAL A 735 13.18 -0.41 -1.72
N PRO A 736 12.11 0.22 -2.24
CA PRO A 736 12.10 1.67 -2.42
C PRO A 736 12.20 2.46 -1.10
N VAL A 737 11.58 1.97 -0.03
CA VAL A 737 11.51 2.69 1.26
C VAL A 737 12.72 2.42 2.15
N LEU A 738 13.15 1.16 2.24
CA LEU A 738 14.19 0.73 3.17
C LEU A 738 15.57 0.59 2.50
N GLY A 739 15.62 0.47 1.17
CA GLY A 739 16.79 0.01 0.45
C GLY A 739 16.95 -1.51 0.47
N VAL A 740 17.95 -2.01 -0.24
CA VAL A 740 18.22 -3.45 -0.39
C VAL A 740 18.62 -4.08 0.95
N ASP A 741 19.53 -3.44 1.69
CA ASP A 741 20.11 -4.00 2.92
C ASP A 741 19.08 -4.15 4.03
N MET A 742 18.38 -3.06 4.35
CA MET A 742 17.36 -3.07 5.40
C MET A 742 16.18 -3.98 5.03
N THR A 743 15.91 -4.18 3.74
CA THR A 743 14.95 -5.21 3.30
C THR A 743 15.43 -6.60 3.69
N CYS A 744 16.69 -6.96 3.41
CA CYS A 744 17.26 -8.25 3.81
C CYS A 744 17.22 -8.46 5.34
N TYR A 745 17.62 -7.46 6.13
CA TYR A 745 17.54 -7.54 7.60
C TYR A 745 16.10 -7.68 8.11
N THR A 746 15.15 -6.97 7.50
CA THR A 746 13.73 -7.08 7.84
C THR A 746 13.19 -8.49 7.55
N LEU A 747 13.55 -9.07 6.40
CA LEU A 747 13.18 -10.45 6.05
C LEU A 747 13.84 -11.47 6.99
N ALA A 748 15.10 -11.27 7.39
CA ALA A 748 15.79 -12.11 8.36
C ALA A 748 15.07 -12.11 9.72
N LEU A 749 14.65 -10.93 10.19
CA LEU A 749 13.86 -10.78 11.42
C LEU A 749 12.48 -11.45 11.28
N MET A 750 11.82 -11.33 10.13
CA MET A 750 10.55 -12.02 9.88
C MET A 750 10.70 -13.55 9.90
N ALA A 751 11.78 -14.08 9.30
CA ALA A 751 12.12 -15.49 9.36
C ALA A 751 12.30 -15.96 10.82
N PHE A 752 13.06 -15.19 11.60
CA PHE A 752 13.31 -15.48 13.01
C PHE A 752 12.02 -15.45 13.85
N LEU A 753 11.18 -14.44 13.69
CA LEU A 753 9.90 -14.34 14.41
C LEU A 753 8.93 -15.45 14.01
N GLY A 754 8.89 -15.83 12.73
CA GLY A 754 8.02 -16.88 12.20
C GLY A 754 8.27 -18.27 12.79
N MET A 755 9.50 -18.58 13.21
CA MET A 755 9.81 -19.88 13.84
C MET A 755 9.45 -19.96 15.33
N LEU A 756 9.28 -18.84 16.04
CA LEU A 756 9.04 -18.82 17.49
C LEU A 756 7.79 -19.61 17.93
N PRO A 757 6.62 -19.53 17.24
CA PRO A 757 5.46 -20.33 17.61
C PRO A 757 5.71 -21.85 17.51
N LEU A 758 6.47 -22.30 16.51
CA LEU A 758 6.80 -23.72 16.35
C LEU A 758 7.82 -24.17 17.41
N LEU A 759 8.80 -23.33 17.74
CA LEU A 759 9.77 -23.59 18.81
C LEU A 759 9.06 -23.75 20.17
N TYR A 760 8.14 -22.84 20.48
CA TYR A 760 7.38 -22.85 21.72
C TYR A 760 6.44 -24.07 21.84
N THR A 761 5.75 -24.45 20.76
CA THR A 761 4.91 -25.66 20.75
C THR A 761 5.72 -26.95 20.84
N SER A 762 6.99 -26.92 20.44
CA SER A 762 7.92 -28.06 20.54
C SER A 762 8.63 -28.12 21.91
N THR A 763 8.71 -27.00 22.64
CA THR A 763 9.35 -26.88 23.97
C THR A 763 8.56 -25.93 24.89
N PRO A 764 7.60 -26.42 25.70
CA PRO A 764 6.79 -25.55 26.55
C PRO A 764 7.64 -24.99 27.73
N LEU A 765 8.01 -23.71 27.65
CA LEU A 765 8.88 -23.03 28.63
C LEU A 765 8.16 -22.59 29.93
N VAL A 766 6.83 -22.40 29.94
CA VAL A 766 6.08 -21.86 31.12
C VAL A 766 4.65 -22.42 31.21
N ASN A 767 4.19 -22.79 32.42
CA ASN A 767 2.86 -23.38 32.66
C ASN A 767 1.87 -22.40 33.34
N PHE A 768 0.99 -21.75 32.57
CA PHE A 768 0.01 -20.76 33.07
C PHE A 768 -1.34 -21.35 33.54
N GLY A 769 -1.31 -22.23 34.56
CA GLY A 769 -2.50 -22.98 35.01
C GLY A 769 -3.73 -22.12 35.42
N LYS A 770 -3.53 -20.94 36.01
CA LYS A 770 -4.63 -20.07 36.51
C LYS A 770 -5.41 -19.34 35.40
N LEU A 771 -4.80 -19.08 34.24
CA LEU A 771 -5.45 -18.39 33.11
C LEU A 771 -6.27 -19.34 32.21
N ARG A 772 -6.01 -20.65 32.26
CA ARG A 772 -6.67 -21.67 31.42
C ARG A 772 -8.19 -21.75 31.62
N LEU A 773 -8.71 -21.42 32.80
CA LEU A 773 -10.15 -21.45 33.11
C LEU A 773 -10.97 -20.37 32.37
N ARG A 774 -10.33 -19.36 31.77
CA ARG A 774 -11.02 -18.18 31.19
C ARG A 774 -11.19 -18.23 29.66
N GLY A 775 -10.48 -19.11 28.96
CA GLY A 775 -10.11 -18.92 27.56
C GLY A 775 -10.96 -19.56 26.45
N TYR A 776 -11.81 -20.57 26.70
CA TYR A 776 -12.17 -21.48 25.59
C TYR A 776 -13.61 -21.42 25.03
N GLN A 777 -14.62 -21.04 25.81
CA GLN A 777 -16.02 -21.30 25.41
C GLN A 777 -16.77 -20.15 24.71
N ALA A 778 -16.18 -18.96 24.56
CA ALA A 778 -16.94 -17.78 24.09
C ALA A 778 -17.09 -17.65 22.56
N PHE A 779 -16.21 -18.29 21.77
CA PHE A 779 -16.25 -18.26 20.31
C PHE A 779 -16.23 -19.67 19.72
N PRO A 780 -17.23 -20.08 18.91
CA PRO A 780 -17.24 -21.33 18.17
C PRO A 780 -16.15 -21.35 17.10
N TYR A 781 -15.75 -20.18 16.59
CA TYR A 781 -14.67 -19.98 15.64
C TYR A 781 -13.46 -19.30 16.29
N SER A 782 -12.76 -20.00 17.19
CA SER A 782 -11.61 -19.42 17.91
C SER A 782 -10.59 -18.74 16.99
N THR A 783 -10.36 -19.27 15.79
CA THR A 783 -9.44 -18.69 14.81
C THR A 783 -9.85 -17.30 14.32
N LEU A 784 -11.15 -17.06 14.13
CA LEU A 784 -11.67 -15.78 13.64
C LEU A 784 -11.47 -14.66 14.68
N SER A 785 -11.67 -14.97 15.96
CA SER A 785 -11.51 -13.99 17.06
C SER A 785 -10.06 -13.52 17.19
N TRP A 786 -9.11 -14.45 17.11
CA TRP A 786 -7.69 -14.12 17.17
C TRP A 786 -7.24 -13.36 15.92
N LEU A 787 -7.81 -13.66 14.75
CA LEU A 787 -7.56 -12.90 13.52
C LEU A 787 -8.05 -11.45 13.65
N ILE A 788 -9.27 -11.25 14.15
CA ILE A 788 -9.82 -9.90 14.37
C ILE A 788 -8.96 -9.13 15.37
N LEU A 789 -8.59 -9.75 16.49
CA LEU A 789 -7.70 -9.15 17.48
C LEU A 789 -6.34 -8.79 16.89
N TRP A 790 -5.80 -9.66 16.03
CA TRP A 790 -4.55 -9.41 15.33
C TRP A 790 -4.63 -8.20 14.40
N ILE A 791 -5.67 -8.10 13.56
CA ILE A 791 -5.87 -6.97 12.64
C ILE A 791 -5.96 -5.67 13.46
N VAL A 792 -6.85 -5.64 14.45
CA VAL A 792 -7.09 -4.44 15.27
C VAL A 792 -5.83 -4.03 16.03
N ALA A 793 -5.14 -4.97 16.70
CA ALA A 793 -3.92 -4.66 17.44
C ALA A 793 -2.78 -4.20 16.54
N SER A 794 -2.66 -4.78 15.34
CA SER A 794 -1.64 -4.37 14.36
C SER A 794 -1.90 -2.96 13.86
N VAL A 795 -3.13 -2.65 13.44
CA VAL A 795 -3.49 -1.30 12.96
C VAL A 795 -3.35 -0.28 14.08
N PHE A 796 -3.76 -0.62 15.31
CA PHE A 796 -3.60 0.25 16.48
C PHE A 796 -2.14 0.56 16.80
N LEU A 797 -1.27 -0.45 16.83
CA LEU A 797 0.16 -0.27 17.11
C LEU A 797 0.86 0.52 16.01
N ILE A 798 0.53 0.27 14.75
CA ILE A 798 1.00 1.08 13.62
C ILE A 798 0.55 2.53 13.81
N LYS A 799 -0.73 2.77 14.16
CA LYS A 799 -1.27 4.11 14.38
C LYS A 799 -0.59 4.84 15.54
N LEU A 800 -0.30 4.17 16.64
CA LEU A 800 0.42 4.76 17.79
C LEU A 800 1.84 5.21 17.45
N MET A 801 2.48 4.54 16.48
CA MET A 801 3.83 4.89 16.04
C MET A 801 3.85 5.99 14.97
N VAL A 802 2.74 6.23 14.28
CA VAL A 802 2.60 7.39 13.38
C VAL A 802 2.37 8.62 14.26
N PRO A 803 3.28 9.61 14.25
CA PRO A 803 3.00 10.88 14.90
C PRO A 803 1.67 11.41 14.36
N ALA A 804 0.71 11.68 15.24
CA ALA A 804 -0.53 12.31 14.80
C ALA A 804 -0.15 13.62 14.11
N GLU A 805 -0.43 13.74 12.81
CA GLU A 805 -0.35 15.01 12.12
C GLU A 805 -1.16 16.02 12.93
N VAL A 806 -0.46 16.91 13.62
CA VAL A 806 -0.96 18.25 13.82
C VAL A 806 -0.94 18.83 12.42
N ARG A 807 -2.03 18.62 11.65
CA ARG A 807 -2.25 19.40 10.42
C ARG A 807 -1.92 20.83 10.81
N GLU A 808 -0.92 21.43 10.16
CA GLU A 808 -0.67 22.84 10.39
C GLU A 808 -1.99 23.54 10.06
N PRO A 809 -2.62 24.20 11.04
CA PRO A 809 -3.94 24.77 10.83
C PRO A 809 -3.85 25.72 9.64
N THR A 810 -4.85 25.70 8.77
CA THR A 810 -4.92 26.64 7.65
C THR A 810 -4.87 28.06 8.22
N MET A 811 -3.71 28.69 8.09
CA MET A 811 -3.43 30.06 8.57
C MET A 811 -3.44 31.06 7.41
N LYS A 812 -3.54 30.57 6.16
CA LYS A 812 -3.63 31.38 4.97
C LYS A 812 -4.96 31.15 4.25
N PHE A 813 -5.63 32.24 3.91
CA PHE A 813 -6.93 32.25 3.24
C PHE A 813 -6.82 33.05 1.94
N ASP A 814 -7.66 32.72 0.97
CA ASP A 814 -7.82 33.49 -0.26
C ASP A 814 -8.57 34.81 0.02
N GLN A 815 -8.44 35.77 -0.90
CA GLN A 815 -9.07 37.09 -0.73
C GLN A 815 -10.60 37.03 -0.76
N THR A 816 -11.17 36.03 -1.43
CA THR A 816 -12.61 35.75 -1.49
C THR A 816 -13.16 35.35 -0.13
N THR A 817 -12.60 34.33 0.53
CA THR A 817 -13.04 33.93 1.88
C THR A 817 -12.83 35.05 2.89
N LEU A 818 -11.71 35.78 2.80
CA LEU A 818 -11.46 36.94 3.66
C LEU A 818 -12.48 38.06 3.42
N GLY A 819 -12.84 38.34 2.17
CA GLY A 819 -13.84 39.32 1.78
C GLY A 819 -15.24 38.99 2.32
N GLU A 820 -15.65 37.72 2.25
CA GLU A 820 -16.93 37.25 2.78
C GLU A 820 -17.04 37.44 4.30
N VAL A 821 -15.97 37.09 5.03
CA VAL A 821 -15.96 37.11 6.50
C VAL A 821 -15.72 38.51 7.08
N SER A 822 -14.84 39.30 6.47
CA SER A 822 -14.45 40.63 6.99
C SER A 822 -15.21 41.80 6.37
N GLN A 823 -15.84 41.60 5.20
CA GLN A 823 -16.46 42.64 4.38
C GLN A 823 -15.48 43.71 3.87
N SER A 824 -14.17 43.46 3.91
CA SER A 824 -13.13 44.35 3.36
C SER A 824 -12.76 43.99 1.92
N GLY A 825 -12.30 44.97 1.14
CA GLY A 825 -11.98 44.80 -0.28
C GLY A 825 -10.53 44.43 -0.58
N GLN A 826 -9.60 44.69 0.37
CA GLN A 826 -8.18 44.35 0.24
C GLN A 826 -7.58 43.93 1.58
N PHE A 827 -6.52 43.09 1.54
CA PHE A 827 -5.94 42.45 2.71
C PHE A 827 -4.41 42.46 2.70
N ASP A 828 -3.80 42.79 3.85
CA ASP A 828 -2.38 42.59 4.11
C ASP A 828 -2.17 41.48 5.15
N PHE A 829 -1.29 40.53 4.87
CA PHE A 829 -0.98 39.41 5.76
C PHE A 829 0.26 39.70 6.60
N ASN A 830 0.17 39.54 7.92
CA ASN A 830 1.27 39.79 8.85
C ASN A 830 1.50 38.59 9.78
N ILE A 831 2.77 38.27 10.04
CA ILE A 831 3.18 37.01 10.69
C ILE A 831 3.47 37.20 12.19
N LYS A 832 3.81 38.41 12.63
CA LYS A 832 4.20 38.71 14.03
C LYS A 832 3.17 39.63 14.70
N PRO A 833 2.81 39.41 15.99
CA PRO A 833 3.26 38.32 16.88
C PRO A 833 2.58 36.96 16.62
N VAL A 834 1.46 36.94 15.87
CA VAL A 834 0.70 35.75 15.44
C VAL A 834 0.21 36.00 14.00
N PRO A 835 0.09 34.98 13.12
CA PRO A 835 -0.44 35.15 11.76
C PRO A 835 -1.86 35.74 11.72
N HIS A 836 -2.04 36.90 11.08
CA HIS A 836 -3.32 37.60 10.93
C HIS A 836 -3.39 38.41 9.62
N TYR A 837 -4.61 38.80 9.23
CA TYR A 837 -4.93 39.61 8.06
C TYR A 837 -5.52 40.94 8.47
N LEU A 838 -5.05 42.03 7.86
CA LEU A 838 -5.55 43.39 8.03
C LEU A 838 -6.42 43.76 6.83
N GLY A 839 -7.69 44.11 7.06
CA GLY A 839 -8.64 44.45 6.00
C GLY A 839 -8.81 45.96 5.78
N PHE A 840 -8.87 46.36 4.51
CA PHE A 840 -9.03 47.75 4.05
C PHE A 840 -10.16 47.88 3.00
N THR A 841 -10.84 49.02 2.96
CA THR A 841 -11.99 49.29 2.06
C THR A 841 -11.59 49.85 0.70
N ASN A 842 -10.54 50.69 0.60
CA ASN A 842 -10.00 51.20 -0.68
C ASN A 842 -8.49 51.48 -0.59
N LYS A 843 -7.74 51.09 -1.63
CA LYS A 843 -6.28 51.31 -1.70
C LYS A 843 -6.01 52.80 -1.98
N GLN A 844 -5.54 53.53 -0.98
CA GLN A 844 -4.56 54.66 -1.06
C GLN A 844 -4.70 55.76 0.01
N SER A 845 -5.58 55.66 1.00
CA SER A 845 -5.69 56.74 2.03
C SER A 845 -5.81 56.33 3.49
N ASP A 846 -6.08 55.07 3.83
CA ASP A 846 -6.21 54.68 5.25
C ASP A 846 -4.93 54.08 5.82
N ILE A 847 -4.35 54.79 6.79
CA ILE A 847 -3.19 54.35 7.58
C ILE A 847 -3.60 53.27 8.59
N ASN A 848 -4.89 53.16 8.91
CA ASN A 848 -5.40 52.27 9.94
C ASN A 848 -6.26 51.16 9.34
N PRO A 849 -6.03 49.89 9.72
CA PRO A 849 -6.88 48.78 9.28
C PRO A 849 -8.28 48.91 9.86
N GLU A 850 -9.32 48.64 9.07
CA GLU A 850 -10.70 48.67 9.55
C GLU A 850 -11.06 47.38 10.31
N THR A 851 -10.53 46.25 9.83
CA THR A 851 -10.79 44.91 10.35
C THR A 851 -9.50 44.11 10.55
N VAL A 852 -9.55 43.16 11.48
CA VAL A 852 -8.53 42.13 11.65
C VAL A 852 -9.18 40.75 11.60
N SER A 853 -8.63 39.87 10.77
CA SER A 853 -9.05 38.47 10.61
C SER A 853 -7.92 37.52 10.96
N LEU A 854 -8.18 36.50 11.78
CA LEU A 854 -7.20 35.46 12.07
C LEU A 854 -7.85 34.10 12.32
N ALA A 855 -7.08 33.05 12.06
CA ALA A 855 -7.45 31.69 12.44
C ALA A 855 -7.30 31.51 13.95
N SER A 856 -8.36 31.08 14.61
CA SER A 856 -8.41 30.80 16.05
C SER A 856 -7.35 29.80 16.52
N MET A 857 -6.96 28.82 15.70
CA MET A 857 -5.87 27.88 16.02
C MET A 857 -4.48 28.53 16.18
N ALA A 858 -4.33 29.78 15.76
CA ALA A 858 -3.12 30.56 16.01
C ALA A 858 -3.02 31.05 17.47
N VAL A 859 -4.13 31.04 18.21
CA VAL A 859 -4.24 31.63 19.56
C VAL A 859 -4.89 30.69 20.60
N THR A 860 -5.81 29.81 20.19
CA THR A 860 -6.73 29.06 21.07
C THR A 860 -6.64 27.54 20.89
N ARG A 861 -5.42 26.98 20.94
CA ARG A 861 -5.21 25.53 20.72
C ARG A 861 -5.75 24.64 21.84
N ASP A 862 -5.89 25.19 23.04
CA ASP A 862 -6.24 24.45 24.26
C ASP A 862 -7.75 24.39 24.51
N ILE A 863 -8.56 25.09 23.70
CA ILE A 863 -10.03 25.03 23.79
C ILE A 863 -10.52 23.85 22.96
N HIS A 864 -11.23 22.92 23.61
CA HIS A 864 -11.75 21.71 22.99
C HIS A 864 -13.29 21.67 23.05
N GLY A 865 -13.92 21.38 21.90
CA GLY A 865 -15.31 20.93 21.82
C GLY A 865 -15.45 19.43 22.08
N TYR A 866 -16.59 18.84 21.70
CA TYR A 866 -16.86 17.42 21.89
C TYR A 866 -15.91 16.53 21.07
N GLY A 867 -15.54 16.94 19.85
CA GLY A 867 -14.66 16.20 18.95
C GLY A 867 -13.17 16.60 19.01
N GLY A 868 -12.83 17.63 19.77
CA GLY A 868 -11.46 18.17 19.90
C GLY A 868 -11.38 19.68 19.60
N PRO A 869 -10.21 20.21 19.22
CA PRO A 869 -10.06 21.65 18.95
C PRO A 869 -10.86 22.08 17.70
N ILE A 870 -11.37 23.32 17.71
CA ILE A 870 -12.21 23.89 16.65
C ILE A 870 -11.46 25.04 15.98
N ASN A 871 -11.19 24.95 14.68
CA ASN A 871 -10.55 26.01 13.90
C ASN A 871 -11.61 26.86 13.20
N LEU A 872 -11.78 28.08 13.70
CA LEU A 872 -12.61 29.15 13.15
C LEU A 872 -11.75 30.28 12.59
N LEU A 873 -12.18 30.90 11.49
CA LEU A 873 -11.69 32.20 11.00
C LEU A 873 -12.58 33.29 11.59
N VAL A 874 -12.00 34.17 12.41
CA VAL A 874 -12.75 35.21 13.14
C VAL A 874 -12.30 36.58 12.64
N SER A 875 -13.26 37.43 12.25
CA SER A 875 -13.00 38.82 11.85
C SER A 875 -13.71 39.82 12.76
N ILE A 876 -12.98 40.84 13.21
CA ILE A 876 -13.51 41.93 14.06
C ILE A 876 -13.11 43.30 13.52
N ASP A 877 -13.89 44.33 13.87
CA ASP A 877 -13.55 45.73 13.56
C ASP A 877 -12.89 46.48 14.72
N HIS A 878 -12.42 47.71 14.45
CA HIS A 878 -11.81 48.61 15.43
C HIS A 878 -12.72 49.00 16.63
N LYS A 879 -14.04 48.76 16.53
CA LYS A 879 -15.02 48.99 17.61
C LYS A 879 -15.25 47.73 18.46
N GLY A 880 -14.62 46.60 18.11
CA GLY A 880 -14.84 45.32 18.77
C GLY A 880 -16.14 44.63 18.34
N THR A 881 -16.66 44.95 17.16
CA THR A 881 -17.85 44.30 16.58
C THR A 881 -17.43 43.12 15.72
N LEU A 882 -18.10 41.97 15.89
CA LEU A 882 -17.86 40.77 15.10
C LEU A 882 -18.37 40.95 13.68
N ARG A 883 -17.48 40.97 12.68
CA ARG A 883 -17.83 41.16 11.27
C ARG A 883 -18.23 39.87 10.56
N GLY A 884 -17.69 38.75 11.04
CA GLY A 884 -18.04 37.42 10.56
C GLY A 884 -17.19 36.36 11.23
N VAL A 885 -17.71 35.13 11.23
CA VAL A 885 -16.99 33.93 11.67
C VAL A 885 -17.28 32.83 10.68
N ASN A 886 -16.25 32.13 10.22
CA ASN A 886 -16.39 30.98 9.33
C ASN A 886 -15.69 29.75 9.93
N HIS A 887 -16.30 28.58 9.81
CA HIS A 887 -15.68 27.32 10.18
C HIS A 887 -14.62 26.93 9.13
N VAL A 888 -13.42 26.60 9.61
CA VAL A 888 -12.28 26.24 8.75
C VAL A 888 -12.06 24.73 8.80
N ASP A 889 -11.90 24.17 10.00
CA ASP A 889 -11.74 22.73 10.22
C ASP A 889 -12.10 22.38 11.66
N SER A 890 -12.68 21.21 11.90
CA SER A 890 -12.90 20.66 13.23
C SER A 890 -13.08 19.15 13.18
N ARG A 891 -12.91 18.49 14.33
CA ARG A 891 -13.15 17.04 14.48
C ARG A 891 -14.47 16.71 15.18
N GLU A 892 -15.38 17.68 15.21
CA GLU A 892 -16.73 17.53 15.75
C GLU A 892 -17.54 16.52 14.94
N THR A 893 -18.64 16.02 15.53
CA THR A 893 -19.54 15.13 14.82
C THR A 893 -20.11 15.85 13.59
N PRO A 894 -20.03 15.28 12.38
CA PRO A 894 -20.45 15.94 11.13
C PRO A 894 -21.87 16.50 11.19
N SER A 895 -22.81 15.79 11.81
CA SER A 895 -24.20 16.23 11.97
C SER A 895 -24.38 17.50 12.79
N TYR A 896 -23.37 17.91 13.58
CA TYR A 896 -23.34 19.20 14.28
C TYR A 896 -22.56 20.27 13.50
N ILE A 897 -21.77 19.90 12.50
CA ILE A 897 -20.99 20.82 11.67
C ILE A 897 -21.74 21.23 10.40
N ASP A 898 -22.63 20.39 9.88
CA ASP A 898 -23.39 20.70 8.66
C ASP A 898 -24.15 22.04 8.77
N ASP A 899 -24.66 22.38 9.97
CA ASP A 899 -25.38 23.64 10.24
C ASP A 899 -24.54 24.74 10.93
N ILE A 900 -23.25 24.49 11.21
CA ILE A 900 -22.45 25.41 12.04
C ILE A 900 -22.28 26.77 11.37
N ASN A 901 -22.09 26.82 10.06
CA ASN A 901 -21.89 28.08 9.32
C ASN A 901 -23.14 28.95 9.31
N SER A 902 -24.31 28.36 9.11
CA SER A 902 -25.60 29.05 9.20
C SER A 902 -25.84 29.62 10.60
N TRP A 903 -25.44 28.90 11.65
CA TRP A 903 -25.52 29.38 13.02
C TRP A 903 -24.51 30.50 13.32
N LEU A 904 -23.28 30.39 12.81
CA LEU A 904 -22.22 31.40 12.96
C LEU A 904 -22.57 32.73 12.28
N GLU A 905 -23.27 32.71 11.13
CA GLU A 905 -23.76 33.92 10.46
C GLU A 905 -24.70 34.75 11.36
N ASN A 906 -25.49 34.11 12.22
CA ASN A 906 -26.37 34.82 13.17
C ASN A 906 -25.61 35.60 14.25
N LEU A 907 -24.30 35.35 14.42
CA LEU A 907 -23.45 36.06 15.39
C LEU A 907 -22.90 37.38 14.82
N LYS A 908 -23.07 37.62 13.52
CA LYS A 908 -22.58 38.80 12.82
C LYS A 908 -23.22 40.08 13.34
N GLY A 909 -22.40 41.11 13.56
CA GLY A 909 -22.84 42.42 14.04
C GLY A 909 -22.92 42.54 15.57
N ILE A 910 -22.66 41.47 16.33
CA ILE A 910 -22.64 41.53 17.79
C ILE A 910 -21.38 42.27 18.27
N SER A 911 -21.56 43.24 19.17
CA SER A 911 -20.45 43.98 19.78
C SER A 911 -19.87 43.22 20.98
N LEU A 912 -18.66 42.70 20.83
CA LEU A 912 -17.90 42.00 21.87
C LEU A 912 -17.21 42.97 22.85
N ALA A 913 -17.25 44.28 22.56
CA ALA A 913 -16.75 45.32 23.47
C ALA A 913 -17.66 45.54 24.70
N LEU A 914 -18.94 45.11 24.63
CA LEU A 914 -19.91 45.27 25.71
C LEU A 914 -19.94 44.07 26.67
N ARG A 915 -19.85 42.85 26.14
CA ARG A 915 -19.84 41.58 26.90
C ARG A 915 -19.35 40.41 26.03
N PRO A 916 -18.74 39.36 26.63
CA PRO A 916 -18.37 38.15 25.89
C PRO A 916 -19.61 37.33 25.49
N LEU A 917 -19.50 36.54 24.41
CA LEU A 917 -20.55 35.61 24.00
C LEU A 917 -20.73 34.52 25.06
N ALA A 918 -21.98 34.29 25.47
CA ALA A 918 -22.38 33.23 26.39
C ALA A 918 -23.67 32.56 25.91
N LEU A 919 -23.87 31.30 26.30
CA LEU A 919 -25.09 30.55 25.99
C LEU A 919 -26.36 31.15 26.59
N ASP A 920 -26.24 31.96 27.63
CA ASP A 920 -27.39 32.59 28.28
C ASP A 920 -27.97 33.73 27.44
N ASP A 921 -27.18 34.25 26.48
CA ASP A 921 -27.54 35.39 25.63
C ASP A 921 -27.91 34.99 24.20
N ILE A 922 -27.50 33.81 23.76
CA ILE A 922 -27.64 33.32 22.39
C ILE A 922 -27.91 31.82 22.43
N ASP A 923 -28.97 31.38 21.75
CA ASP A 923 -29.28 29.96 21.62
C ASP A 923 -28.09 29.21 21.00
N GLY A 924 -27.59 28.22 21.74
CA GLY A 924 -26.56 27.31 21.24
C GLY A 924 -27.09 26.42 20.12
N LEU A 925 -26.18 25.80 19.37
CA LEU A 925 -26.55 24.78 18.40
C LEU A 925 -27.30 23.66 19.13
N SER A 926 -28.53 23.38 18.68
CA SER A 926 -29.42 22.41 19.33
C SER A 926 -28.72 21.05 19.47
N GLY A 927 -28.70 20.51 20.68
CA GLY A 927 -28.07 19.22 20.98
C GLY A 927 -26.54 19.23 21.12
N ALA A 928 -25.83 20.35 20.85
CA ALA A 928 -24.37 20.44 20.89
C ALA A 928 -23.87 21.48 21.91
N THR A 929 -24.30 21.36 23.17
CA THR A 929 -23.98 22.35 24.22
C THR A 929 -22.48 22.49 24.50
N THR A 930 -21.73 21.38 24.54
CA THR A 930 -20.27 21.40 24.77
C THR A 930 -19.54 22.10 23.63
N THR A 931 -19.89 21.75 22.38
CA THR A 931 -19.32 22.35 21.17
C THR A 931 -19.69 23.83 21.06
N SER A 932 -20.93 24.21 21.37
CA SER A 932 -21.37 25.62 21.37
C SER A 932 -20.60 26.48 22.39
N ARG A 933 -20.35 25.94 23.60
CA ARG A 933 -19.52 26.62 24.61
C ARG A 933 -18.09 26.79 24.12
N ALA A 934 -17.52 25.75 23.52
CA ALA A 934 -16.17 25.80 22.96
C ALA A 934 -16.08 26.83 21.85
N VAL A 935 -17.04 26.87 20.92
CA VAL A 935 -17.10 27.88 19.85
C VAL A 935 -17.14 29.30 20.40
N PHE A 936 -18.02 29.59 21.37
CA PHE A 936 -18.08 30.91 21.98
C PHE A 936 -16.79 31.28 22.72
N ALA A 937 -16.21 30.36 23.49
CA ALA A 937 -14.92 30.57 24.14
C ALA A 937 -13.80 30.87 23.12
N THR A 938 -13.76 30.10 22.03
CA THR A 938 -12.82 30.27 20.92
C THR A 938 -12.98 31.63 20.24
N ILE A 939 -14.22 32.05 19.91
CA ILE A 939 -14.49 33.36 19.30
C ILE A 939 -14.09 34.48 20.25
N ASN A 940 -14.50 34.40 21.52
CA ASN A 940 -14.19 35.42 22.51
C ASN A 940 -12.67 35.60 22.68
N GLN A 941 -11.93 34.51 22.92
CA GLN A 941 -10.49 34.60 23.13
C GLN A 941 -9.76 35.05 21.86
N THR A 942 -10.15 34.55 20.69
CA THR A 942 -9.56 34.95 19.40
C THR A 942 -9.80 36.43 19.13
N ALA A 943 -11.02 36.93 19.32
CA ALA A 943 -11.37 38.34 19.13
C ALA A 943 -10.63 39.27 20.11
N SER A 944 -10.54 38.89 21.39
CA SER A 944 -9.84 39.70 22.39
C SER A 944 -8.35 39.83 22.08
N GLU A 945 -7.70 38.73 21.69
CA GLU A 945 -6.29 38.75 21.30
C GLU A 945 -6.08 39.53 19.98
N ALA A 946 -6.96 39.37 18.99
CA ALA A 946 -6.92 40.16 17.75
C ALA A 946 -6.99 41.67 18.02
N SER A 947 -7.95 42.09 18.85
CA SER A 947 -8.19 43.50 19.17
C SER A 947 -7.04 44.09 19.98
N LYS A 948 -6.48 43.31 20.91
CA LYS A 948 -5.30 43.70 21.67
C LYS A 948 -4.06 43.84 20.79
N MET A 949 -3.86 42.93 19.84
CA MET A 949 -2.68 42.94 18.95
C MET A 949 -2.70 44.10 17.95
N VAL A 950 -3.84 44.38 17.31
CA VAL A 950 -3.93 45.35 16.20
C VAL A 950 -4.45 46.71 16.66
N PHE A 951 -5.46 46.74 17.51
CA PHE A 951 -6.10 48.00 17.94
C PHE A 951 -5.64 48.47 19.33
N ASN A 952 -4.73 47.74 19.97
CA ASN A 952 -4.23 47.99 21.33
C ASN A 952 -5.35 48.20 22.36
N ARG A 953 -6.48 47.50 22.18
CA ARG A 953 -7.68 47.56 23.03
C ARG A 953 -8.06 46.14 23.44
N PRO A 954 -7.79 45.69 24.68
CA PRO A 954 -8.31 44.42 25.16
C PRO A 954 -9.84 44.52 25.36
N LEU A 955 -10.61 43.62 24.75
CA LEU A 955 -12.08 43.64 24.83
C LEU A 955 -12.58 43.22 26.21
N PHE A 956 -11.94 42.23 26.85
CA PHE A 956 -12.25 41.76 28.20
C PHE A 956 -11.03 41.08 28.83
N THR A 957 -11.02 40.96 30.17
CA THR A 957 -10.02 40.19 30.90
C THR A 957 -10.30 38.69 30.76
N GLN A 958 -9.26 37.89 30.50
CA GLN A 958 -9.37 36.44 30.34
C GLN A 958 -10.13 35.80 31.52
N ALA A 959 -11.28 35.20 31.25
CA ALA A 959 -11.93 34.33 32.22
C ALA A 959 -11.13 33.02 32.28
N SER A 960 -10.52 32.72 33.42
CA SER A 960 -9.97 31.38 33.67
C SER A 960 -11.11 30.36 33.60
N ILE A 961 -10.97 29.31 32.78
CA ILE A 961 -11.93 28.20 32.75
C ILE A 961 -11.84 27.47 34.10
N THR A 962 -12.69 27.86 35.05
CA THR A 962 -12.80 27.18 36.35
C THR A 962 -13.72 25.98 36.21
N ILE A 963 -13.31 24.83 36.72
CA ILE A 963 -14.20 23.66 36.83
C ILE A 963 -15.29 23.99 37.83
N ASP A 964 -16.51 24.17 37.35
CA ASP A 964 -17.67 24.39 38.20
C ASP A 964 -18.23 23.06 38.71
N TRP A 965 -17.68 22.60 39.83
CA TRP A 965 -18.12 21.40 40.55
C TRP A 965 -19.52 21.53 41.15
N MET A 966 -20.07 22.76 41.25
CA MET A 966 -21.32 23.03 41.94
C MET A 966 -22.55 22.98 41.02
N GLN A 967 -22.38 22.55 39.76
CA GLN A 967 -23.50 22.40 38.83
C GLN A 967 -24.49 21.33 39.32
N PRO A 968 -25.81 21.63 39.41
CA PRO A 968 -26.83 20.66 39.83
C PRO A 968 -26.80 19.36 39.02
N ARG A 969 -26.44 19.43 37.74
CA ARG A 969 -26.34 18.27 36.86
C ARG A 969 -25.24 17.29 37.28
N VAL A 970 -24.13 17.78 37.84
CA VAL A 970 -23.02 16.94 38.34
C VAL A 970 -23.50 16.11 39.54
N PHE A 971 -24.21 16.73 40.48
CA PHE A 971 -24.76 16.01 41.63
C PHE A 971 -25.80 14.95 41.23
N ILE A 972 -26.65 15.27 40.25
CA ILE A 972 -27.63 14.32 39.69
C ILE A 972 -26.92 13.12 39.05
N LEU A 973 -25.87 13.37 38.25
CA LEU A 973 -25.07 12.30 37.65
C LEU A 973 -24.38 11.44 38.71
N LEU A 974 -23.74 12.05 39.70
CA LEU A 974 -23.09 11.32 40.80
C LEU A 974 -24.09 10.48 41.60
N ALA A 975 -25.26 11.02 41.92
CA ALA A 975 -26.33 10.27 42.58
C ALA A 975 -26.76 9.05 41.74
N LEU A 976 -26.90 9.22 40.42
CA LEU A 976 -27.25 8.15 39.49
C LEU A 976 -26.15 7.07 39.39
N LEU A 977 -24.87 7.45 39.40
CA LEU A 977 -23.73 6.51 39.39
C LEU A 977 -23.57 5.78 40.74
N VAL A 978 -23.88 6.43 41.86
CA VAL A 978 -23.86 5.79 43.19
C VAL A 978 -25.04 4.83 43.35
N LEU A 979 -26.23 5.20 42.87
CA LEU A 979 -27.44 4.38 42.92
C LEU A 979 -27.29 3.05 42.15
N PHE A 980 -26.38 2.98 41.17
CA PHE A 980 -26.06 1.75 40.44
C PHE A 980 -25.68 0.58 41.37
N PHE A 981 -24.82 0.81 42.38
CA PHE A 981 -24.28 -0.26 43.23
C PHE A 981 -25.36 -1.03 44.04
N PRO A 982 -26.26 -0.38 44.80
CA PRO A 982 -27.32 -1.08 45.50
C PRO A 982 -28.31 -1.74 44.54
N VAL A 983 -28.60 -1.13 43.39
CA VAL A 983 -29.50 -1.71 42.38
C VAL A 983 -28.89 -2.97 41.76
N TRP A 984 -27.61 -2.94 41.39
CA TRP A 984 -26.89 -4.09 40.85
C TRP A 984 -26.81 -5.24 41.87
N LYS A 985 -26.47 -4.93 43.13
CA LYS A 985 -26.37 -5.93 44.21
C LYS A 985 -27.73 -6.56 44.56
N SER A 986 -28.83 -5.81 44.40
CA SER A 986 -30.18 -6.31 44.73
C SER A 986 -30.62 -7.51 43.88
N GLY A 987 -30.10 -7.66 42.66
CA GLY A 987 -30.47 -8.72 41.73
C GLY A 987 -31.91 -8.66 41.19
N ARG A 988 -32.77 -7.78 41.69
CA ARG A 988 -34.20 -7.70 41.34
C ARG A 988 -34.43 -6.96 40.02
N ASP A 989 -35.17 -7.55 39.08
CA ASP A 989 -35.45 -6.92 37.77
C ASP A 989 -36.28 -5.62 37.88
N ASN A 990 -37.25 -5.53 38.79
CA ASN A 990 -38.07 -4.32 38.94
C ASN A 990 -37.26 -3.07 39.31
N TRP A 991 -36.29 -3.20 40.22
CA TRP A 991 -35.40 -2.10 40.62
C TRP A 991 -34.46 -1.69 39.47
N ARG A 992 -33.99 -2.67 38.70
CA ARG A 992 -33.19 -2.42 37.49
C ARG A 992 -33.99 -1.65 36.44
N LEU A 993 -35.25 -2.01 36.20
CA LEU A 993 -36.10 -1.31 35.22
C LEU A 993 -36.43 0.12 35.64
N ALA A 994 -36.74 0.34 36.92
CA ALA A 994 -36.94 1.70 37.44
C ALA A 994 -35.68 2.55 37.25
N TYR A 995 -34.50 1.99 37.56
CA TYR A 995 -33.22 2.65 37.32
C TYR A 995 -32.98 2.94 35.83
N GLN A 996 -33.27 1.99 34.93
CA GLN A 996 -33.15 2.19 33.48
C GLN A 996 -34.10 3.26 32.95
N GLY A 997 -35.32 3.36 33.47
CA GLY A 997 -36.25 4.43 33.14
C GLY A 997 -35.70 5.80 33.54
N LEU A 998 -35.16 5.89 34.76
CA LEU A 998 -34.49 7.11 35.24
C LEU A 998 -33.28 7.48 34.35
N VAL A 999 -32.43 6.50 34.02
CA VAL A 999 -31.28 6.66 33.11
C VAL A 999 -31.71 7.15 31.73
N LEU A 1000 -32.78 6.59 31.16
CA LEU A 1000 -33.29 6.98 29.84
C LEU A 1000 -33.74 8.45 29.83
N ILE A 1001 -34.44 8.88 30.88
CA ILE A 1001 -34.90 10.27 31.01
C ILE A 1001 -33.72 11.21 31.27
N VAL A 1002 -32.87 10.89 32.24
CA VAL A 1002 -31.78 11.78 32.69
C VAL A 1002 -30.64 11.82 31.68
N LEU A 1003 -30.05 10.69 31.29
CA LEU A 1003 -28.88 10.67 30.39
C LEU A 1003 -29.26 10.74 28.91
N GLY A 1004 -30.41 10.18 28.53
CA GLY A 1004 -30.90 10.21 27.15
C GLY A 1004 -31.53 11.56 26.79
N PHE A 1005 -32.70 11.87 27.35
CA PHE A 1005 -33.48 13.05 26.94
C PHE A 1005 -33.06 14.36 27.61
N TRP A 1006 -32.65 14.33 28.89
CA TRP A 1006 -32.37 15.58 29.62
C TRP A 1006 -30.93 16.07 29.45
N PHE A 1007 -29.93 15.23 29.69
CA PHE A 1007 -28.52 15.60 29.62
C PHE A 1007 -27.91 15.36 28.24
N ASN A 1008 -28.51 14.49 27.42
CA ASN A 1008 -27.97 14.03 26.13
C ASN A 1008 -26.44 13.76 26.17
N THR A 1009 -25.99 13.10 27.24
CA THR A 1009 -24.57 12.79 27.48
C THR A 1009 -24.38 11.28 27.42
N LEU A 1010 -23.70 10.81 26.37
CA LEU A 1010 -23.70 9.42 25.94
C LEU A 1010 -22.26 8.96 25.70
N VAL A 1011 -21.89 7.77 26.18
CA VAL A 1011 -20.62 7.13 25.82
C VAL A 1011 -20.80 6.28 24.56
N THR A 1012 -20.03 6.56 23.50
CA THR A 1012 -20.17 5.96 22.17
C THR A 1012 -18.83 5.48 21.59
N GLU A 1013 -18.83 5.02 20.34
CA GLU A 1013 -17.63 4.62 19.60
C GLU A 1013 -16.68 5.80 19.33
N VAL A 1014 -17.18 7.04 19.33
CA VAL A 1014 -16.36 8.26 19.21
C VAL A 1014 -15.39 8.36 20.39
N ASP A 1015 -15.83 7.97 21.58
CA ASP A 1015 -14.98 7.92 22.77
C ASP A 1015 -13.88 6.86 22.65
N LEU A 1016 -14.17 5.72 22.02
CA LEU A 1016 -13.16 4.69 21.73
C LEU A 1016 -12.12 5.22 20.75
N ALA A 1017 -12.56 5.95 19.73
CA ALA A 1017 -11.69 6.59 18.74
C ALA A 1017 -10.76 7.61 19.42
N ASN A 1018 -11.32 8.51 20.24
CA ASN A 1018 -10.56 9.52 20.97
C ASN A 1018 -9.55 8.90 21.95
N LEU A 1019 -9.98 7.92 22.76
CA LEU A 1019 -9.07 7.20 23.66
C LEU A 1019 -7.94 6.49 22.90
N SER A 1020 -8.24 5.95 21.72
CA SER A 1020 -7.23 5.30 20.87
C SER A 1020 -6.19 6.27 20.30
N GLU A 1021 -6.52 7.56 20.17
CA GLU A 1021 -5.57 8.62 19.81
C GLU A 1021 -4.81 9.19 21.04
N GLY A 1022 -4.97 8.59 22.23
CA GLY A 1022 -4.39 9.11 23.47
C GLY A 1022 -5.10 10.35 24.02
N ARG A 1023 -6.27 10.70 23.47
CA ARG A 1023 -7.07 11.85 23.89
C ARG A 1023 -8.01 11.42 25.00
N ILE A 1024 -7.58 11.67 26.24
CA ILE A 1024 -8.40 11.42 27.42
C ILE A 1024 -9.29 12.64 27.63
N PRO A 1025 -10.62 12.47 27.80
CA PRO A 1025 -11.50 13.58 28.13
C PRO A 1025 -10.98 14.32 29.36
N THR A 1026 -10.84 15.64 29.29
CA THR A 1026 -10.38 16.43 30.42
C THR A 1026 -11.58 16.97 31.19
N PRO A 1027 -11.49 17.10 32.52
CA PRO A 1027 -12.57 17.67 33.33
C PRO A 1027 -12.86 19.15 32.99
N TYR A 1028 -11.91 19.83 32.33
CA TYR A 1028 -12.06 21.21 31.85
C TYR A 1028 -12.95 21.31 30.61
N ALA A 1029 -12.97 20.30 29.74
CA ALA A 1029 -13.79 20.28 28.53
C ALA A 1029 -15.25 19.87 28.83
N SER A 1030 -15.45 18.79 29.60
CA SER A 1030 -16.78 18.38 30.09
C SER A 1030 -16.67 17.46 31.29
N LEU A 1031 -16.96 18.00 32.49
CA LEU A 1031 -16.92 17.25 33.74
C LEU A 1031 -17.92 16.08 33.76
N LEU A 1032 -19.12 16.25 33.21
CA LEU A 1032 -20.14 15.20 33.15
C LEU A 1032 -19.69 14.02 32.29
N HIS A 1033 -19.17 14.31 31.09
CA HIS A 1033 -18.72 13.29 30.16
C HIS A 1033 -17.50 12.54 30.69
N PHE A 1034 -16.55 13.27 31.30
CA PHE A 1034 -15.38 12.71 31.97
C PHE A 1034 -15.75 11.73 33.09
N LEU A 1035 -16.71 12.09 33.95
CA LEU A 1035 -17.17 11.22 35.03
C LEU A 1035 -17.83 9.95 34.47
N LEU A 1036 -18.68 10.09 33.45
CA LEU A 1036 -19.42 8.97 32.86
C LEU A 1036 -18.51 7.97 32.14
N ILE A 1037 -17.57 8.43 31.31
CA ILE A 1037 -16.62 7.56 30.60
C ILE A 1037 -15.65 6.87 31.57
N SER A 1038 -15.14 7.61 32.57
CA SER A 1038 -14.24 7.05 33.59
C SER A 1038 -14.94 5.95 34.38
N PHE A 1039 -16.18 6.21 34.81
CA PHE A 1039 -17.00 5.20 35.47
C PHE A 1039 -17.22 3.97 34.58
N THR A 1040 -17.54 4.19 33.30
CA THR A 1040 -17.79 3.10 32.33
C THR A 1040 -16.57 2.20 32.15
N LEU A 1041 -15.38 2.76 31.97
CA LEU A 1041 -14.14 1.99 31.82
C LEU A 1041 -13.80 1.19 33.09
N VAL A 1042 -13.86 1.84 34.25
CA VAL A 1042 -13.55 1.21 35.54
C VAL A 1042 -14.55 0.10 35.84
N ILE A 1043 -15.86 0.36 35.71
CA ILE A 1043 -16.88 -0.64 36.04
C ILE A 1043 -16.84 -1.82 35.07
N THR A 1044 -16.44 -1.60 33.81
CA THR A 1044 -16.28 -2.68 32.85
C THR A 1044 -15.10 -3.59 33.15
N LEU A 1045 -13.98 -3.03 33.63
CA LEU A 1045 -12.85 -3.83 34.11
C LEU A 1045 -13.16 -4.60 35.40
N LEU A 1046 -14.00 -4.05 36.28
CA LEU A 1046 -14.33 -4.68 37.56
C LEU A 1046 -15.45 -5.73 37.42
N LEU A 1047 -16.53 -5.42 36.71
CA LEU A 1047 -17.77 -6.20 36.71
C LEU A 1047 -18.20 -6.72 35.33
N GLY A 1048 -17.52 -6.33 34.24
CA GLY A 1048 -17.83 -6.74 32.87
C GLY A 1048 -18.78 -5.79 32.15
N GLN A 1049 -19.60 -6.30 31.23
CA GLN A 1049 -20.44 -5.49 30.33
C GLN A 1049 -21.71 -4.93 31.00
N VAL A 1050 -21.57 -4.31 32.17
CA VAL A 1050 -22.70 -3.85 32.99
C VAL A 1050 -23.26 -2.51 32.52
N TYR A 1051 -22.45 -1.64 31.91
CA TYR A 1051 -22.92 -0.36 31.35
C TYR A 1051 -24.07 -0.57 30.36
N CYS A 1052 -23.92 -1.50 29.40
CA CYS A 1052 -24.98 -1.84 28.45
C CYS A 1052 -26.25 -2.35 29.15
N GLY A 1053 -26.10 -3.05 30.28
CA GLY A 1053 -27.20 -3.63 31.06
C GLY A 1053 -27.95 -2.66 31.96
N TYR A 1054 -27.36 -1.52 32.36
CA TYR A 1054 -27.89 -0.64 33.41
C TYR A 1054 -27.86 0.85 33.06
N LEU A 1055 -26.79 1.34 32.45
CA LEU A 1055 -26.49 2.77 32.28
C LEU A 1055 -26.67 3.30 30.86
N CYS A 1056 -26.75 2.43 29.86
CA CYS A 1056 -26.94 2.83 28.47
C CYS A 1056 -28.41 3.24 28.20
N PRO A 1057 -28.71 4.52 27.83
CA PRO A 1057 -30.07 4.98 27.54
C PRO A 1057 -30.70 4.26 26.34
N PHE A 1058 -29.96 4.06 25.25
CA PHE A 1058 -30.49 3.36 24.06
C PHE A 1058 -30.76 1.88 24.33
N GLY A 1059 -29.96 1.24 25.20
CA GLY A 1059 -30.20 -0.11 25.69
C GLY A 1059 -31.44 -0.20 26.58
N ALA A 1060 -31.70 0.81 27.40
CA ALA A 1060 -32.93 0.94 28.17
C ALA A 1060 -34.16 1.13 27.27
N LEU A 1061 -34.09 2.04 26.28
CA LEU A 1061 -35.17 2.25 25.31
C LEU A 1061 -35.56 0.94 24.60
N GLN A 1062 -34.57 0.20 24.09
CA GLN A 1062 -34.83 -1.09 23.47
C GLN A 1062 -35.37 -2.15 24.45
N GLU A 1063 -34.99 -2.12 25.72
CA GLU A 1063 -35.57 -3.01 26.74
C GLU A 1063 -37.09 -2.78 26.87
N PHE A 1064 -37.51 -1.52 26.99
CA PHE A 1064 -38.92 -1.17 27.13
C PHE A 1064 -39.70 -1.55 25.88
N ILE A 1065 -39.16 -1.28 24.68
CA ILE A 1065 -39.77 -1.69 23.41
C ILE A 1065 -39.90 -3.22 23.30
N SER A 1066 -38.86 -3.97 23.66
CA SER A 1066 -38.91 -5.45 23.67
C SER A 1066 -39.94 -6.02 24.64
N ARG A 1067 -40.29 -5.28 25.71
CA ARG A 1067 -41.38 -5.65 26.63
C ARG A 1067 -42.75 -5.31 26.06
N ILE A 1068 -42.89 -4.18 25.37
CA ILE A 1068 -44.10 -3.86 24.60
C ILE A 1068 -44.33 -4.92 23.52
N GLY A 1069 -43.30 -5.29 22.75
CA GLY A 1069 -43.39 -6.36 21.75
C GLY A 1069 -43.81 -7.71 22.33
N ARG A 1070 -43.37 -8.04 23.57
CA ARG A 1070 -43.89 -9.19 24.31
C ARG A 1070 -45.36 -9.04 24.67
N TYR A 1071 -45.76 -7.89 25.21
CA TYR A 1071 -47.16 -7.63 25.59
C TYR A 1071 -48.09 -7.73 24.37
N LEU A 1072 -47.61 -7.33 23.20
CA LEU A 1072 -48.29 -7.45 21.91
C LEU A 1072 -48.13 -8.82 21.23
N TYR A 1073 -47.50 -9.80 21.88
CA TYR A 1073 -47.24 -11.15 21.34
C TYR A 1073 -46.44 -11.19 20.01
N LEU A 1074 -45.70 -10.14 19.67
CA LEU A 1074 -44.88 -10.04 18.44
C LEU A 1074 -43.50 -10.68 18.57
N ARG A 1075 -43.12 -11.12 19.77
CA ARG A 1075 -41.76 -11.56 20.08
C ARG A 1075 -41.41 -12.90 19.42
N SER A 1076 -40.30 -12.91 18.69
CA SER A 1076 -39.74 -14.09 18.03
C SER A 1076 -38.50 -14.58 18.76
N TYR A 1077 -38.34 -15.90 18.87
CA TYR A 1077 -37.17 -16.55 19.47
C TYR A 1077 -36.44 -17.32 18.37
N PRO A 1078 -35.35 -16.75 17.80
CA PRO A 1078 -34.58 -17.42 16.77
C PRO A 1078 -33.85 -18.64 17.33
N ASP A 1079 -33.46 -19.56 16.45
CA ASP A 1079 -32.73 -20.76 16.83
C ASP A 1079 -31.39 -20.40 17.52
N GLN A 1080 -31.01 -21.17 18.54
CA GLN A 1080 -29.83 -20.90 19.36
C GLN A 1080 -28.54 -20.93 18.54
N GLU A 1081 -28.49 -21.75 17.49
CA GLU A 1081 -27.35 -21.82 16.57
C GLU A 1081 -27.22 -20.55 15.72
N LEU A 1082 -28.34 -20.00 15.24
CA LEU A 1082 -28.36 -18.74 14.51
C LEU A 1082 -27.94 -17.57 15.43
N GLU A 1083 -28.45 -17.55 16.65
CA GLU A 1083 -28.09 -16.57 17.68
C GLU A 1083 -26.60 -16.59 18.04
N ARG A 1084 -26.04 -17.79 18.18
CA ARG A 1084 -24.61 -17.98 18.41
C ARG A 1084 -23.74 -17.55 17.24
N ARG A 1085 -24.27 -17.49 16.02
CA ARG A 1085 -23.54 -16.99 14.83
C ARG A 1085 -23.69 -15.48 14.66
N MET A 1086 -24.89 -14.94 14.84
CA MET A 1086 -25.18 -13.52 14.62
C MET A 1086 -24.51 -12.59 15.64
N ARG A 1087 -24.19 -13.08 16.84
CA ARG A 1087 -23.45 -12.29 17.85
C ARG A 1087 -22.07 -11.78 17.41
N TYR A 1088 -21.47 -12.34 16.35
CA TYR A 1088 -20.16 -11.89 15.87
C TYR A 1088 -20.21 -10.65 15.00
N VAL A 1089 -21.38 -10.31 14.45
CA VAL A 1089 -21.54 -9.18 13.54
C VAL A 1089 -21.05 -7.89 14.20
N LYS A 1090 -21.40 -7.63 15.47
CA LYS A 1090 -20.94 -6.45 16.23
C LYS A 1090 -19.42 -6.39 16.45
N PHE A 1091 -18.73 -7.53 16.57
CA PHE A 1091 -17.26 -7.56 16.73
C PHE A 1091 -16.54 -7.32 15.41
N ILE A 1092 -17.09 -7.86 14.31
CA ILE A 1092 -16.63 -7.56 12.96
C ILE A 1092 -16.82 -6.06 12.68
N LEU A 1093 -17.99 -5.51 13.02
CA LEU A 1093 -18.27 -4.08 12.88
C LEU A 1093 -17.33 -3.22 13.70
N LEU A 1094 -17.06 -3.57 14.97
CA LEU A 1094 -16.05 -2.88 15.80
C LEU A 1094 -14.67 -2.87 15.13
N ALA A 1095 -14.23 -4.02 14.62
CA ALA A 1095 -12.95 -4.11 13.95
C ALA A 1095 -12.90 -3.27 12.67
N CYS A 1096 -13.96 -3.30 11.85
CA CYS A 1096 -14.06 -2.51 10.63
C CYS A 1096 -14.09 -1.01 10.93
N VAL A 1097 -14.89 -0.57 11.89
CA VAL A 1097 -15.06 0.84 12.28
C VAL A 1097 -13.76 1.41 12.84
N LEU A 1098 -13.10 0.71 13.78
CA LEU A 1098 -11.83 1.18 14.35
C LEU A 1098 -10.71 1.15 13.31
N SER A 1099 -10.62 0.09 12.50
CA SER A 1099 -9.59 0.02 11.45
C SER A 1099 -9.79 1.09 10.39
N GLY A 1100 -11.03 1.30 9.93
CA GLY A 1100 -11.38 2.37 8.99
C GLY A 1100 -11.05 3.75 9.54
N TYR A 1101 -11.37 4.00 10.82
CA TYR A 1101 -10.98 5.24 11.50
C TYR A 1101 -9.46 5.41 11.57
N TRP A 1102 -8.70 4.41 12.03
CA TRP A 1102 -7.24 4.54 12.15
C TRP A 1102 -6.54 4.74 10.81
N MET A 1103 -7.03 4.07 9.76
CA MET A 1103 -6.49 4.18 8.41
C MET A 1103 -6.81 5.52 7.75
N THR A 1104 -8.01 6.07 7.97
CA THR A 1104 -8.47 7.29 7.25
C THR A 1104 -8.40 8.57 8.09
N GLY A 1105 -8.35 8.45 9.42
CA GLY A 1105 -8.54 9.57 10.35
C GLY A 1105 -9.97 10.17 10.34
N ASN A 1106 -10.90 9.58 9.58
CA ASN A 1106 -12.23 10.15 9.37
C ASN A 1106 -13.21 9.70 10.46
N MET A 1107 -13.80 10.66 11.18
CA MET A 1107 -14.76 10.42 12.26
C MET A 1107 -16.04 9.72 11.77
N ASN A 1108 -16.37 9.77 10.48
CA ASN A 1108 -17.54 9.12 9.88
C ASN A 1108 -17.60 7.61 10.14
N TRP A 1109 -16.45 6.96 10.29
CA TRP A 1109 -16.40 5.53 10.62
C TRP A 1109 -17.02 5.24 11.98
N VAL A 1110 -16.82 6.12 12.96
CA VAL A 1110 -17.25 5.94 14.35
C VAL A 1110 -18.57 6.64 14.68
N THR A 1111 -19.15 7.39 13.72
CA THR A 1111 -20.46 8.05 13.87
C THR A 1111 -21.64 7.21 13.36
N PHE A 1112 -21.43 5.91 13.12
CA PHE A 1112 -22.45 4.96 12.62
C PHE A 1112 -23.55 4.57 13.63
N ASN A 1113 -23.48 5.03 14.90
CA ASN A 1113 -24.37 4.55 15.96
C ASN A 1113 -25.68 5.37 16.06
N PRO A 1114 -26.88 4.75 15.94
CA PRO A 1114 -28.16 5.45 16.04
C PRO A 1114 -28.41 6.09 17.41
N MET A 1115 -27.70 5.64 18.45
CA MET A 1115 -27.81 6.20 19.80
C MET A 1115 -27.53 7.71 19.84
N GLN A 1116 -26.51 8.19 19.13
CA GLN A 1116 -26.15 9.61 19.16
C GLN A 1116 -27.13 10.49 18.36
N HIS A 1117 -27.65 9.97 17.24
CA HIS A 1117 -28.56 10.69 16.35
C HIS A 1117 -29.99 10.75 16.90
N PHE A 1118 -30.44 9.68 17.55
CA PHE A 1118 -31.80 9.58 18.08
C PHE A 1118 -32.06 10.56 19.24
N PHE A 1119 -31.17 10.63 20.23
CA PHE A 1119 -31.33 11.54 21.37
C PHE A 1119 -31.01 13.00 21.03
N ALA A 1120 -30.23 13.23 19.97
CA ALA A 1120 -30.00 14.56 19.42
C ALA A 1120 -31.15 15.07 18.53
N PHE A 1121 -32.14 14.24 18.23
CA PHE A 1121 -33.23 14.53 17.28
C PHE A 1121 -32.75 14.89 15.85
N GLN A 1122 -31.55 14.45 15.47
CA GLN A 1122 -30.94 14.66 14.15
C GLN A 1122 -31.05 13.38 13.32
N LEU A 1123 -32.26 13.06 12.86
CA LEU A 1123 -32.55 11.81 12.14
C LEU A 1123 -32.69 12.04 10.63
N GLU A 1124 -31.58 12.38 9.97
CA GLU A 1124 -31.57 12.63 8.52
C GLU A 1124 -31.04 11.44 7.70
N GLY A 1125 -31.49 11.36 6.44
CA GLY A 1125 -31.02 10.39 5.46
C GLY A 1125 -31.08 8.92 5.93
N TRP A 1126 -29.96 8.22 5.81
CA TRP A 1126 -29.84 6.79 6.12
C TRP A 1126 -29.86 6.49 7.63
N MET A 1127 -29.63 7.48 8.50
CA MET A 1127 -29.66 7.29 9.96
C MET A 1127 -31.07 7.11 10.51
N LEU A 1128 -32.05 7.77 9.90
CA LEU A 1128 -33.46 7.53 10.20
C LEU A 1128 -33.82 6.06 9.95
N LEU A 1129 -33.38 5.51 8.81
CA LEU A 1129 -33.63 4.12 8.44
C LEU A 1129 -33.01 3.14 9.45
N ILE A 1130 -31.74 3.35 9.84
CA ILE A 1130 -31.06 2.49 10.82
C ILE A 1130 -31.74 2.57 12.20
N SER A 1131 -32.11 3.77 12.64
CA SER A 1131 -32.80 3.98 13.92
C SER A 1131 -34.18 3.30 13.92
N ALA A 1132 -34.95 3.44 12.83
CA ALA A 1132 -36.24 2.79 12.66
C ALA A 1132 -36.10 1.25 12.66
N ILE A 1133 -35.17 0.70 11.87
CA ILE A 1133 -34.89 -0.75 11.84
C ILE A 1133 -34.49 -1.24 13.23
N SER A 1134 -33.68 -0.48 13.97
CA SER A 1134 -33.23 -0.84 15.32
C SER A 1134 -34.38 -0.95 16.31
N LEU A 1135 -35.29 0.04 16.32
CA LEU A 1135 -36.42 0.09 17.24
C LEU A 1135 -37.52 -0.91 16.84
N ILE A 1136 -37.85 -1.03 15.55
CA ILE A 1136 -38.79 -2.03 15.04
C ILE A 1136 -38.25 -3.44 15.30
N GLY A 1137 -36.96 -3.68 15.01
CA GLY A 1137 -36.29 -4.93 15.30
C GLY A 1137 -36.35 -5.29 16.79
N ALA A 1138 -36.29 -4.28 17.68
CA ALA A 1138 -36.41 -4.48 19.12
C ALA A 1138 -37.80 -4.94 19.59
N LEU A 1139 -38.87 -4.75 18.79
CA LEU A 1139 -40.20 -5.33 19.07
C LEU A 1139 -40.20 -6.85 18.91
N PHE A 1140 -39.49 -7.35 17.89
CA PHE A 1140 -39.44 -8.78 17.55
C PHE A 1140 -38.34 -9.51 18.31
N TYR A 1141 -37.15 -8.90 18.44
CA TYR A 1141 -35.97 -9.49 19.04
C TYR A 1141 -35.47 -8.65 20.22
N TYR A 1142 -35.08 -9.32 21.31
CA TYR A 1142 -34.61 -8.63 22.51
C TYR A 1142 -33.35 -7.79 22.23
N ARG A 1143 -33.44 -6.47 22.44
CA ARG A 1143 -32.33 -5.48 22.26
C ARG A 1143 -31.55 -5.67 20.95
N PHE A 1144 -32.29 -5.70 19.85
CA PHE A 1144 -31.80 -6.00 18.50
C PHE A 1144 -30.49 -5.31 18.14
N TRP A 1145 -30.38 -3.98 18.27
CA TRP A 1145 -29.17 -3.24 17.90
C TRP A 1145 -27.99 -3.56 18.83
N CYS A 1146 -28.21 -3.49 20.14
CA CYS A 1146 -27.15 -3.72 21.13
C CYS A 1146 -26.57 -5.13 21.05
N ARG A 1147 -27.34 -6.09 20.52
CA ARG A 1147 -26.93 -7.48 20.41
C ARG A 1147 -26.14 -7.77 19.13
N TYR A 1148 -26.60 -7.27 17.99
CA TYR A 1148 -26.07 -7.66 16.69
C TYR A 1148 -25.17 -6.61 16.04
N PHE A 1149 -25.40 -5.32 16.30
CA PHE A 1149 -24.80 -4.26 15.50
C PHE A 1149 -23.95 -3.27 16.28
N CYS A 1150 -24.14 -3.10 17.59
CA CYS A 1150 -23.47 -2.07 18.40
C CYS A 1150 -21.96 -2.34 18.61
N PRO A 1151 -21.06 -1.57 17.98
CA PRO A 1151 -19.62 -1.73 18.14
C PRO A 1151 -19.12 -1.39 19.55
N PHE A 1152 -19.63 -0.31 20.17
CA PHE A 1152 -19.27 0.05 21.54
C PHE A 1152 -19.65 -1.06 22.54
N GLY A 1153 -20.81 -1.68 22.36
CA GLY A 1153 -21.22 -2.86 23.11
C GLY A 1153 -20.29 -4.05 22.93
N ALA A 1154 -19.76 -4.27 21.72
CA ALA A 1154 -18.77 -5.30 21.45
C ALA A 1154 -17.44 -5.04 22.17
N PHE A 1155 -17.00 -3.78 22.27
CA PHE A 1155 -15.80 -3.42 23.02
C PHE A 1155 -15.97 -3.72 24.52
N LEU A 1156 -17.06 -3.27 25.13
CA LEU A 1156 -17.33 -3.50 26.56
C LEU A 1156 -17.54 -4.99 26.89
N ALA A 1157 -18.01 -5.79 25.92
CA ALA A 1157 -18.15 -7.24 26.06
C ALA A 1157 -16.81 -7.94 26.34
N ILE A 1158 -15.67 -7.38 25.91
CA ILE A 1158 -14.33 -7.91 26.23
C ILE A 1158 -14.08 -7.87 27.74
N GLY A 1159 -14.61 -6.85 28.43
CA GLY A 1159 -14.54 -6.72 29.88
C GLY A 1159 -15.11 -7.92 30.65
N ASN A 1160 -16.08 -8.65 30.08
CA ASN A 1160 -16.63 -9.86 30.70
C ASN A 1160 -15.57 -10.95 30.94
N LYS A 1161 -14.45 -10.94 30.20
CA LYS A 1161 -13.32 -11.87 30.38
C LYS A 1161 -12.28 -11.41 31.41
N ILE A 1162 -12.17 -10.10 31.60
CA ILE A 1162 -11.16 -9.47 32.46
C ILE A 1162 -11.74 -9.16 33.86
N ALA A 1163 -13.07 -9.09 33.98
CA ALA A 1163 -13.83 -8.76 35.18
C ALA A 1163 -13.29 -9.41 36.46
N LEU A 1164 -12.73 -8.58 37.35
CA LEU A 1164 -12.03 -9.02 38.57
C LEU A 1164 -12.98 -9.31 39.74
N LEU A 1165 -14.04 -8.52 39.90
CA LEU A 1165 -14.94 -8.53 41.06
C LEU A 1165 -16.31 -9.14 40.77
N ARG A 1166 -16.43 -9.82 39.62
CA ARG A 1166 -17.70 -10.37 39.14
C ARG A 1166 -18.40 -11.32 40.12
N ARG A 1167 -17.61 -12.09 40.88
CA ARG A 1167 -18.08 -13.06 41.89
C ARG A 1167 -18.83 -12.41 43.07
N ASN A 1168 -18.73 -11.10 43.24
CA ASN A 1168 -19.37 -10.38 44.35
C ASN A 1168 -20.85 -10.04 44.05
N GLY A 1169 -21.35 -10.38 42.86
CA GLY A 1169 -22.74 -10.19 42.46
C GLY A 1169 -23.68 -11.34 42.90
N PRO A 1170 -24.99 -11.20 42.66
CA PRO A 1170 -25.96 -12.27 42.91
C PRO A 1170 -25.65 -13.52 42.07
N GLN A 1171 -25.86 -14.70 42.66
CA GLN A 1171 -25.65 -15.99 41.97
C GLN A 1171 -26.61 -16.12 40.77
N ARG A 1172 -26.10 -16.66 39.66
CA ARG A 1172 -26.81 -16.77 38.38
C ARG A 1172 -26.81 -18.21 37.91
N ASP A 1173 -27.95 -18.66 37.41
CA ASP A 1173 -28.11 -19.98 36.80
C ASP A 1173 -28.40 -19.84 35.29
N PHE A 1174 -27.50 -20.41 34.47
CA PHE A 1174 -27.53 -20.28 33.02
C PHE A 1174 -28.19 -21.48 32.31
N HIS A 1175 -28.83 -22.40 33.04
CA HIS A 1175 -29.40 -23.64 32.45
C HIS A 1175 -30.39 -23.41 31.29
N HIS A 1176 -31.06 -22.25 31.20
CA HIS A 1176 -32.05 -21.96 30.15
C HIS A 1176 -31.97 -20.51 29.63
N CYS A 1177 -30.80 -20.01 29.23
CA CYS A 1177 -30.71 -18.65 28.69
C CYS A 1177 -31.22 -18.57 27.23
N ASP A 1178 -32.34 -17.85 27.00
CA ASP A 1178 -32.86 -17.52 25.66
C ASP A 1178 -31.83 -16.77 24.77
N LEU A 1179 -30.75 -16.25 25.36
CA LEU A 1179 -29.68 -15.55 24.63
C LEU A 1179 -28.51 -16.46 24.22
N GLY A 1180 -28.55 -17.76 24.57
CA GLY A 1180 -27.46 -18.71 24.32
C GLY A 1180 -26.18 -18.39 25.09
N VAL A 1181 -26.33 -17.84 26.31
CA VAL A 1181 -25.23 -17.57 27.25
C VAL A 1181 -25.12 -18.74 28.22
N ASP A 1182 -23.94 -19.35 28.28
CA ASP A 1182 -23.76 -20.65 28.97
C ASP A 1182 -23.05 -20.52 30.32
N ASN A 1183 -22.42 -19.38 30.61
CA ASN A 1183 -21.77 -19.10 31.89
C ASN A 1183 -21.66 -17.59 32.17
N GLU A 1184 -21.25 -17.24 33.39
CA GLU A 1184 -21.11 -15.84 33.77
C GLU A 1184 -20.08 -15.12 32.90
N TYR A 1185 -18.90 -15.71 32.67
CA TYR A 1185 -17.81 -15.10 31.87
C TYR A 1185 -17.99 -15.19 30.35
N ASP A 1186 -19.21 -15.43 29.88
CA ASP A 1186 -19.56 -15.33 28.47
C ASP A 1186 -19.48 -13.86 28.02
N ILE A 1187 -19.02 -13.65 26.78
CA ILE A 1187 -18.85 -12.31 26.20
C ILE A 1187 -20.21 -11.61 26.03
N ASP A 1188 -21.29 -12.34 25.77
CA ASP A 1188 -22.62 -11.77 25.51
C ASP A 1188 -23.48 -11.56 26.77
N CYS A 1189 -22.95 -11.86 27.95
CA CYS A 1189 -23.69 -11.67 29.20
C CYS A 1189 -23.88 -10.17 29.50
N LEU A 1190 -25.11 -9.68 29.29
CA LEU A 1190 -25.52 -8.28 29.55
C LEU A 1190 -25.98 -8.01 30.99
N HIS A 1191 -25.93 -9.01 31.88
CA HIS A 1191 -26.43 -8.89 33.26
C HIS A 1191 -27.89 -8.43 33.37
N CYS A 1192 -28.77 -8.92 32.50
CA CYS A 1192 -30.18 -8.54 32.46
C CYS A 1192 -31.05 -9.14 33.59
N ASN A 1193 -30.46 -9.83 34.57
CA ASN A 1193 -31.10 -10.52 35.70
C ASN A 1193 -32.20 -11.56 35.39
N ARG A 1194 -32.47 -11.85 34.11
CA ARG A 1194 -33.47 -12.86 33.71
C ARG A 1194 -33.12 -14.29 34.10
N CYS A 1195 -31.82 -14.60 34.20
CA CYS A 1195 -31.31 -15.87 34.74
C CYS A 1195 -31.44 -16.00 36.26
N ILE A 1196 -31.79 -14.91 36.97
CA ILE A 1196 -32.03 -14.91 38.42
C ILE A 1196 -33.53 -15.06 38.67
N ASP A 1197 -34.34 -14.25 37.98
CA ASP A 1197 -35.79 -14.19 38.22
C ASP A 1197 -36.60 -15.27 37.47
N ALA A 1198 -35.98 -16.08 36.60
CA ALA A 1198 -36.64 -17.13 35.81
C ALA A 1198 -37.82 -16.64 34.94
N ARG A 1199 -37.88 -15.33 34.62
CA ARG A 1199 -39.04 -14.67 33.97
C ARG A 1199 -39.07 -14.75 32.44
N ASP A 1200 -37.99 -15.20 31.79
CA ASP A 1200 -37.87 -15.34 30.33
C ASP A 1200 -37.43 -16.75 29.95
N TYR A 1201 -38.38 -17.69 29.94
CA TYR A 1201 -38.19 -18.95 29.22
C TYR A 1201 -39.29 -19.06 28.17
N GLY A 1202 -39.04 -18.48 27.00
CA GLY A 1202 -39.86 -18.67 25.79
C GLY A 1202 -39.78 -20.09 25.22
N LEU A 1203 -39.54 -21.11 26.05
CA LEU A 1203 -39.51 -22.50 25.63
C LEU A 1203 -40.95 -22.99 25.53
N ARG A 1204 -41.42 -23.25 24.30
CA ARG A 1204 -42.47 -24.24 24.06
C ARG A 1204 -42.14 -25.45 24.95
N LYS A 1205 -43.02 -25.79 25.90
CA LYS A 1205 -42.98 -27.10 26.55
C LYS A 1205 -42.84 -28.12 25.42
N ARG A 1206 -41.70 -28.80 25.32
CA ARG A 1206 -41.54 -29.97 24.46
C ARG A 1206 -42.66 -30.92 24.94
N ARG A 1207 -43.75 -31.05 24.19
CA ARG A 1207 -44.66 -32.19 24.39
C ARG A 1207 -43.78 -33.41 24.17
N SER A 1208 -43.55 -34.17 25.23
CA SER A 1208 -42.90 -35.47 25.18
C SER A 1208 -43.58 -36.29 24.08
N LYS A 1209 -42.82 -36.61 23.04
CA LYS A 1209 -43.10 -37.76 22.19
C LYS A 1209 -42.21 -38.89 22.64
#